data_AF-A0A9E5LA12-F1
#
_entry.id   AF-A0A9E5LA12-F1
#
_cell.length_a   1.000
_cell.length_b   1.000
_cell.length_c   1.000
_cell.angle_alpha   90.00
_cell.angle_beta   90.00
_cell.angle_gamma   90.00
#
_symmetry.space_group_name_H-M   'P 1'
#
loop_
_entity.id
_entity.type
_entity.pdbx_description
1 polymer ?
#
loop_
_entity_poly.entity_id
_entity_poly.type
_entity_poly.pdbx_seq_one_letter_code
_entity_poly.pdbx_strand_id
1 'polypeptide(L)'
;MKLKNSLSHKFTPNKPTFMKLKHQTTNTKTIFSLLKFGFVFSLFLMNSFSLKAQCITANDCDGDGIVNSIDLDDDNDGILDVNECNTVDSSTFSAKNGVPKTVVFPNSTDGITLDITSLDNSFNIEVNGVKIVPTELQFHPNSVLSGESLVRFASDNSAFGQNGNSSIWNLNYNNANPSLISLRLTIHSDGKISLKGIRSPASSLEDLIIDAAHPQFNTAIWNTNALNTIVVSQKVNGPTFLYATSYGINCTNDIDNDGIPDSKDLDADGDGCFDVAESGGVDVNFDGRIDGIGVDANGIVIGATGGFDGVTGNEFVANQMNINISPLNQSIQNGQAAVFSVEVTSEFATSYTNGIPNYSTPQNGNANITYQWFLGDPTTIGVALTDSGVYSGTTSANLNISDVTSLNGSNYFVIVTNTKNVCLTETRNAILSVNLPTSVNDTFTANENSPANTIDVLLNDSFGLDGPYTGAISLPLPTSANGGTLTVDNAGTPNNPLDDTILYTPATNFTGTDTFDYTITDVNGDTSTATVTVTVNTVYNCNQSPTSPALGFNVFVEENLNVKESQTKGAIAVGNDLTIRGDYNVATDDCGDFDTNGLKTGLLVGNKVNYPLNTVINTTDNDCNCGDPTIVNNGSFEENVNPSTWKQLKQEDIPGWNTTSTDGRIEIWKSGFLSSPSQEGGFHAEINATQRAALYQVICAEPGSVLNWSIWHRGRAGVDVAEVKIGGSLNAATAVQTMSTGNTGWQNYTGSYTVPAGENKVYFVFQAISSSPNNNLTYGNLIDNFQVTKTTTGVCPPSGSLNPNGLLTVVNPNYYVKIGNNAGSVAWYFDELNAPAPMRITPNATFNSSSRIQMTNNSPSFGVSSG
;
A
#
# COMPACT_ATOMS: atom_id res chain seq x y z
N MET A 1 -17.44 2.40 82.02
CA MET A 1 -16.82 2.85 83.29
C MET A 1 -15.44 3.41 82.97
N LYS A 2 -15.24 4.74 83.16
CA LYS A 2 -13.98 5.53 83.28
C LYS A 2 -12.88 5.38 82.17
N LEU A 3 -12.61 6.44 81.37
CA LEU A 3 -11.61 7.54 81.56
C LEU A 3 -10.15 7.08 81.34
N LYS A 4 -9.19 7.85 80.81
CA LYS A 4 -9.05 9.09 80.01
C LYS A 4 -7.54 9.27 79.72
N ASN A 5 -7.18 9.93 78.61
CA ASN A 5 -5.96 10.73 78.32
C ASN A 5 -4.57 10.02 78.33
N SER A 6 -3.60 10.34 77.45
CA SER A 6 -3.04 11.65 77.11
C SER A 6 -2.15 11.62 75.84
N LEU A 7 -2.07 12.77 75.15
CA LEU A 7 -1.31 13.11 73.94
C LEU A 7 0.23 13.09 74.07
N SER A 8 0.94 12.91 72.94
CA SER A 8 2.02 13.81 72.49
C SER A 8 2.27 13.71 70.96
N HIS A 9 2.56 14.86 70.33
CA HIS A 9 2.69 15.13 68.89
C HIS A 9 4.06 14.75 68.27
N LYS A 10 4.10 14.38 66.97
CA LYS A 10 4.56 15.22 65.82
C LYS A 10 4.85 14.42 64.52
N PHE A 11 4.18 14.84 63.43
CA PHE A 11 4.54 14.96 61.99
C PHE A 11 5.07 13.77 61.12
N THR A 12 4.14 13.24 60.27
CA THR A 12 4.14 12.99 58.79
C THR A 12 5.30 12.28 58.05
N PRO A 13 5.11 11.65 56.85
CA PRO A 13 3.91 11.59 55.97
C PRO A 13 3.45 10.18 55.54
N ASN A 14 2.16 10.08 55.18
CA ASN A 14 1.48 8.89 54.67
C ASN A 14 1.81 8.62 53.18
N LYS A 15 2.23 7.40 52.87
CA LYS A 15 1.95 6.72 51.58
C LYS A 15 0.61 5.97 51.72
N PRO A 16 -0.37 6.12 50.81
CA PRO A 16 -1.54 5.26 50.81
C PRO A 16 -1.27 3.97 50.02
N THR A 17 -1.44 2.87 50.75
CA THR A 17 -1.94 1.54 50.36
C THR A 17 -2.52 1.36 48.95
N PHE A 18 -1.93 0.45 48.17
CA PHE A 18 -2.61 -0.23 47.06
C PHE A 18 -3.50 -1.35 47.61
N MET A 19 -4.80 -1.22 47.35
CA MET A 19 -5.84 -2.22 47.61
C MET A 19 -5.77 -3.30 46.53
N LYS A 20 -5.51 -4.55 46.93
CA LYS A 20 -5.72 -5.73 46.09
C LYS A 20 -7.21 -5.86 45.78
N LEU A 21 -7.60 -5.74 44.51
CA LEU A 21 -8.90 -6.19 44.03
C LEU A 21 -8.73 -7.45 43.18
N LYS A 22 -9.55 -8.44 43.52
CA LYS A 22 -9.56 -9.81 43.00
C LYS A 22 -9.95 -9.83 41.54
N HIS A 23 -9.22 -10.66 40.78
CA HIS A 23 -9.55 -11.11 39.44
C HIS A 23 -10.85 -11.93 39.49
N GLN A 24 -11.92 -11.42 38.87
CA GLN A 24 -13.10 -12.21 38.50
C GLN A 24 -13.10 -12.31 36.97
N THR A 25 -12.95 -13.55 36.51
CA THR A 25 -13.02 -13.99 35.12
C THR A 25 -14.44 -13.85 34.56
N THR A 26 -14.59 -13.19 33.41
CA THR A 26 -15.70 -13.41 32.49
C THR A 26 -15.24 -13.19 31.05
N ASN A 27 -15.71 -14.10 30.19
CA ASN A 27 -15.32 -14.37 28.81
C ASN A 27 -15.30 -13.16 27.87
N THR A 28 -14.25 -13.07 27.06
CA THR A 28 -14.29 -12.50 25.69
C THR A 28 -13.45 -13.39 24.76
N LYS A 29 -14.15 -14.25 24.02
CA LYS A 29 -13.73 -14.69 22.69
C LYS A 29 -13.97 -13.51 21.74
N THR A 30 -13.22 -13.50 20.64
CA THR A 30 -13.26 -12.58 19.49
C THR A 30 -12.47 -11.28 19.69
N ILE A 31 -11.22 -11.27 19.23
CA ILE A 31 -10.53 -10.22 18.48
C ILE A 31 -9.19 -10.84 17.99
N PHE A 32 -8.73 -10.39 16.81
CA PHE A 32 -7.51 -10.72 16.06
C PHE A 32 -7.68 -11.59 14.81
N SER A 33 -8.30 -10.95 13.81
CA SER A 33 -8.08 -11.17 12.38
C SER A 33 -8.29 -9.82 11.71
N LEU A 34 -7.21 -9.13 11.31
CA LEU A 34 -7.14 -8.15 10.21
C LEU A 34 -5.79 -7.45 10.27
N LEU A 35 -4.84 -7.93 9.46
CA LEU A 35 -3.66 -7.19 9.05
C LEU A 35 -3.14 -7.83 7.75
N LYS A 36 -3.74 -7.40 6.64
CA LYS A 36 -3.18 -7.47 5.28
C LYS A 36 -4.12 -6.72 4.33
N PHE A 37 -3.78 -5.46 4.04
CA PHE A 37 -3.82 -4.79 2.74
C PHE A 37 -3.26 -3.37 2.97
N GLY A 38 -2.00 -3.13 2.60
CA GLY A 38 -1.47 -1.78 2.36
C GLY A 38 -1.66 -1.48 0.87
N PHE A 39 -2.03 -0.29 0.43
CA PHE A 39 -1.51 1.01 0.78
C PHE A 39 -2.63 2.06 0.66
N VAL A 40 -2.86 2.79 1.76
CA VAL A 40 -3.44 4.13 2.01
C VAL A 40 -4.22 3.97 3.32
N PHE A 41 -3.50 3.80 4.42
CA PHE A 41 -3.97 4.00 5.80
C PHE A 41 -2.77 3.66 6.70
N SER A 42 -1.89 4.64 6.86
CA SER A 42 -0.86 4.60 7.91
C SER A 42 -1.03 5.82 8.80
N LEU A 43 -2.18 5.90 9.48
CA LEU A 43 -2.31 6.75 10.67
C LEU A 43 -3.50 6.37 11.57
N PHE A 44 -3.70 5.10 11.93
CA PHE A 44 -4.69 4.77 12.99
C PHE A 44 -4.30 3.51 13.77
N LEU A 45 -3.18 3.60 14.48
CA LEU A 45 -2.90 2.82 15.70
C LEU A 45 -1.63 3.37 16.37
N MET A 46 -1.67 4.66 16.69
CA MET A 46 -0.97 5.14 17.87
C MET A 46 -2.02 5.31 18.97
N ASN A 47 -1.65 4.88 20.16
CA ASN A 47 -2.31 5.31 21.38
C ASN A 47 -2.63 6.81 21.29
N SER A 48 -3.81 7.18 21.76
CA SER A 48 -4.29 8.53 22.05
C SER A 48 -3.21 9.41 22.68
N PHE A 49 -2.37 9.97 21.82
CA PHE A 49 -1.67 11.21 22.02
C PHE A 49 -2.28 12.10 20.96
N SER A 50 -3.38 12.78 21.30
CA SER A 50 -3.71 14.05 20.67
C SER A 50 -2.39 14.82 20.62
N LEU A 51 -1.91 15.11 19.41
CA LEU A 51 -0.88 16.11 19.23
C LEU A 51 -1.57 17.41 19.63
N LYS A 52 -1.56 17.73 20.93
CA LYS A 52 -1.90 19.07 21.40
C LYS A 52 -0.98 20.02 20.66
N ALA A 53 -1.49 20.74 19.66
CA ALA A 53 -0.80 21.88 19.10
C ALA A 53 -0.71 22.90 20.25
N GLN A 54 0.45 22.94 20.90
CA GLN A 54 0.71 23.95 21.90
C GLN A 54 1.21 25.17 21.16
N CYS A 55 0.57 26.32 21.39
CA CYS A 55 1.05 27.63 21.00
C CYS A 55 2.58 27.70 20.99
N ILE A 56 3.15 28.17 19.88
CA ILE A 56 4.61 28.25 19.70
C ILE A 56 5.24 29.05 20.85
N THR A 57 4.58 30.14 21.26
CA THR A 57 4.86 30.81 22.52
C THR A 57 3.56 31.25 23.20
N ALA A 58 3.62 31.55 24.51
CA ALA A 58 2.45 31.95 25.27
C ALA A 58 1.81 33.30 24.85
N ASN A 59 2.50 34.11 24.03
CA ASN A 59 2.06 35.45 23.62
C ASN A 59 2.05 35.63 22.09
N ASP A 60 2.41 34.61 21.35
CA ASP A 60 2.50 34.54 19.89
C ASP A 60 2.32 33.05 19.55
N CYS A 61 1.06 32.63 19.39
CA CYS A 61 0.65 31.23 19.32
C CYS A 61 0.97 30.64 17.95
N ASP A 62 0.87 31.46 16.91
CA ASP A 62 1.19 31.11 15.55
C ASP A 62 2.68 31.31 15.16
N GLY A 63 3.44 32.09 15.94
CA GLY A 63 4.86 32.31 15.74
C GLY A 63 5.21 33.18 14.52
N ASP A 64 4.26 33.95 13.98
CA ASP A 64 4.49 34.85 12.86
C ASP A 64 5.22 36.16 13.27
N GLY A 65 5.33 36.40 14.58
CA GLY A 65 5.96 37.58 15.19
C GLY A 65 5.01 38.73 15.51
N ILE A 66 3.72 38.57 15.25
CA ILE A 66 2.61 39.36 15.78
C ILE A 66 2.22 38.74 17.12
N VAL A 67 1.93 39.59 18.10
CA VAL A 67 1.54 39.09 19.43
C VAL A 67 0.04 38.88 19.46
N ASN A 68 -0.44 37.83 20.12
CA ASN A 68 -1.85 37.46 20.17
C ASN A 68 -2.80 38.62 20.47
N SER A 69 -2.40 39.55 21.34
CA SER A 69 -3.21 40.74 21.64
C SER A 69 -3.48 41.67 20.45
N ILE A 70 -2.72 41.55 19.35
CA ILE A 70 -2.84 42.34 18.11
C ILE A 70 -3.29 41.45 16.94
N ASP A 71 -2.94 40.17 17.00
CA ASP A 71 -3.35 39.17 16.04
C ASP A 71 -4.88 39.09 15.98
N LEU A 72 -5.42 38.81 14.80
CA LEU A 72 -6.86 38.65 14.58
C LEU A 72 -7.25 37.19 14.35
N ASP A 73 -6.25 36.32 14.24
CA ASP A 73 -6.35 34.87 14.03
C ASP A 73 -5.15 34.24 14.76
N ASP A 74 -5.32 34.09 16.07
CA ASP A 74 -4.24 33.87 17.05
C ASP A 74 -3.36 32.64 16.74
N ASP A 75 -3.90 31.62 16.08
CA ASP A 75 -3.22 30.38 15.71
C ASP A 75 -3.17 30.09 14.20
N ASN A 76 -3.83 30.93 13.39
CA ASN A 76 -3.91 30.85 11.94
C ASN A 76 -4.53 29.54 11.43
N ASP A 77 -5.49 29.00 12.19
CA ASP A 77 -6.31 27.85 11.82
C ASP A 77 -7.35 28.17 10.72
N GLY A 78 -7.44 29.43 10.29
CA GLY A 78 -8.40 29.86 9.27
C GLY A 78 -9.78 30.19 9.84
N ILE A 79 -9.90 30.44 11.14
CA ILE A 79 -11.05 31.05 11.78
C ILE A 79 -10.56 32.26 12.57
N LEU A 80 -11.19 33.42 12.36
CA LEU A 80 -10.81 34.62 13.13
C LEU A 80 -11.30 34.52 14.57
N ASP A 81 -10.52 35.05 15.53
CA ASP A 81 -10.87 35.14 16.96
C ASP A 81 -12.28 35.71 17.20
N VAL A 82 -12.72 36.66 16.37
CA VAL A 82 -14.05 37.28 16.47
C VAL A 82 -15.20 36.28 16.21
N ASN A 83 -14.93 35.19 15.49
CA ASN A 83 -15.89 34.13 15.18
C ASN A 83 -15.86 32.99 16.20
N GLU A 84 -14.75 32.81 16.92
CA GLU A 84 -14.58 31.75 17.91
C GLU A 84 -14.89 32.23 19.32
N CYS A 85 -14.65 33.52 19.58
CA CYS A 85 -14.80 34.13 20.89
C CYS A 85 -16.17 34.80 21.09
N ASN A 86 -16.54 34.99 22.36
CA ASN A 86 -17.79 35.65 22.72
C ASN A 86 -17.63 37.18 22.83
N THR A 87 -18.53 37.94 22.22
CA THR A 87 -18.62 39.40 22.47
C THR A 87 -19.22 39.67 23.85
N VAL A 88 -18.54 40.52 24.65
CA VAL A 88 -18.96 40.90 26.00
C VAL A 88 -19.35 42.38 26.07
N ASP A 89 -20.46 42.65 26.76
CA ASP A 89 -20.97 43.96 27.18
C ASP A 89 -20.93 45.06 26.13
N SER A 90 -21.68 44.87 25.04
CA SER A 90 -21.89 45.90 24.04
C SER A 90 -22.78 47.03 24.58
N SER A 91 -22.21 48.21 24.77
CA SER A 91 -22.94 49.38 25.28
C SER A 91 -22.63 50.65 24.50
N THR A 92 -23.66 51.47 24.29
CA THR A 92 -23.54 52.76 23.62
C THR A 92 -23.46 53.89 24.62
N PHE A 93 -22.57 54.85 24.38
CA PHE A 93 -22.43 56.04 25.21
C PHE A 93 -22.11 57.28 24.38
N SER A 94 -22.27 58.44 25.02
CA SER A 94 -21.82 59.71 24.43
C SER A 94 -21.19 60.61 25.49
N ALA A 95 -20.23 61.43 25.04
CA ALA A 95 -19.62 62.52 25.80
C ALA A 95 -19.88 63.83 25.03
N LYS A 96 -20.24 64.91 25.74
CA LYS A 96 -20.58 66.20 25.11
C LYS A 96 -20.15 67.39 25.97
N ASN A 97 -19.83 68.50 25.32
CA ASN A 97 -19.54 69.80 25.93
C ASN A 97 -18.49 69.72 27.06
N GLY A 98 -17.48 68.88 26.87
CA GLY A 98 -16.39 68.65 27.83
C GLY A 98 -16.77 67.98 29.14
N VAL A 99 -17.99 67.47 29.29
CA VAL A 99 -18.37 66.67 30.46
C VAL A 99 -17.79 65.26 30.28
N PRO A 100 -16.87 64.80 31.15
CA PRO A 100 -16.30 63.47 31.03
C PRO A 100 -17.37 62.40 31.22
N LYS A 101 -17.29 61.33 30.44
CA LYS A 101 -18.15 60.16 30.55
C LYS A 101 -17.33 58.98 31.08
N THR A 102 -17.70 58.51 32.27
CA THR A 102 -17.17 57.27 32.82
C THR A 102 -18.04 56.08 32.39
N VAL A 103 -17.38 55.04 31.90
CA VAL A 103 -17.93 53.72 31.59
C VAL A 103 -17.18 52.72 32.46
N VAL A 104 -17.92 51.86 33.15
CA VAL A 104 -17.35 50.71 33.86
C VAL A 104 -17.59 49.52 32.94
N PHE A 105 -16.51 48.86 32.54
CA PHE A 105 -16.54 47.74 31.61
C PHE A 105 -16.15 46.46 32.37
N PRO A 106 -16.81 45.31 32.11
CA PRO A 106 -16.39 44.03 32.66
C PRO A 106 -14.99 43.65 32.17
N ASN A 107 -14.44 42.58 32.72
CA ASN A 107 -13.19 42.05 32.19
C ASN A 107 -13.45 41.39 30.83
N SER A 108 -12.49 41.51 29.93
CA SER A 108 -12.42 40.79 28.65
C SER A 108 -10.98 40.36 28.43
N THR A 109 -10.78 39.18 27.85
CA THR A 109 -9.45 38.60 27.65
C THR A 109 -8.67 39.33 26.58
N ASP A 110 -9.33 39.87 25.55
CA ASP A 110 -8.68 40.57 24.45
C ASP A 110 -8.97 42.08 24.38
N GLY A 111 -9.03 42.73 25.56
CA GLY A 111 -9.16 44.18 25.58
C GLY A 111 -10.55 44.69 25.18
N ILE A 112 -10.62 45.93 24.68
CA ILE A 112 -11.87 46.60 24.34
C ILE A 112 -11.76 47.37 23.03
N THR A 113 -12.81 47.28 22.22
CA THR A 113 -13.00 48.07 21.01
C THR A 113 -14.06 49.15 21.25
N LEU A 114 -13.75 50.37 20.81
CA LEU A 114 -14.65 51.52 20.78
C LEU A 114 -14.89 51.93 19.33
N ASP A 115 -16.08 51.61 18.85
CA ASP A 115 -16.58 52.08 17.56
C ASP A 115 -17.20 53.46 17.71
N ILE A 116 -16.42 54.46 17.34
CA ILE A 116 -16.82 55.87 17.39
C ILE A 116 -17.52 56.20 16.08
N THR A 117 -18.84 56.36 16.17
CA THR A 117 -19.65 56.68 15.00
C THR A 117 -19.54 58.14 14.62
N SER A 118 -19.35 59.05 15.58
CA SER A 118 -19.36 60.50 15.38
C SER A 118 -18.50 61.23 16.42
N LEU A 119 -17.63 62.13 15.98
CA LEU A 119 -16.69 62.90 16.80
C LEU A 119 -16.49 64.29 16.19
N ASP A 120 -16.40 65.34 17.00
CA ASP A 120 -16.11 66.68 16.48
C ASP A 120 -14.63 66.91 16.12
N ASN A 121 -13.71 67.00 17.09
CA ASN A 121 -12.32 67.40 16.81
C ASN A 121 -11.30 66.60 17.60
N SER A 122 -11.53 66.46 18.91
CA SER A 122 -10.58 65.82 19.80
C SER A 122 -11.27 65.14 20.97
N PHE A 123 -10.57 64.16 21.55
CA PHE A 123 -10.94 63.52 22.80
C PHE A 123 -9.72 62.88 23.44
N ASN A 124 -9.86 62.46 24.69
CA ASN A 124 -8.91 61.56 25.35
C ASN A 124 -9.66 60.45 26.08
N ILE A 125 -9.01 59.31 26.23
CA ILE A 125 -9.47 58.18 27.03
C ILE A 125 -8.50 57.98 28.19
N GLU A 126 -9.04 57.78 29.38
CA GLU A 126 -8.31 57.33 30.56
C GLU A 126 -8.76 55.93 30.94
N VAL A 127 -7.84 54.98 30.97
CA VAL A 127 -8.09 53.58 31.33
C VAL A 127 -7.44 53.32 32.67
N ASN A 128 -8.25 52.96 33.68
CA ASN A 128 -7.79 52.66 35.04
C ASN A 128 -6.82 53.71 35.62
N GLY A 129 -7.07 54.99 35.33
CA GLY A 129 -6.27 56.12 35.82
C GLY A 129 -5.13 56.55 34.90
N VAL A 130 -4.91 55.89 33.76
CA VAL A 130 -3.85 56.25 32.78
C VAL A 130 -4.47 56.76 31.49
N LYS A 131 -4.15 58.01 31.13
CA LYS A 131 -4.57 58.60 29.85
C LYS A 131 -3.80 57.99 28.70
N ILE A 132 -4.48 57.65 27.61
CA ILE A 132 -3.87 57.05 26.41
C ILE A 132 -2.94 58.04 25.69
N VAL A 133 -3.15 59.35 25.86
CA VAL A 133 -2.21 60.41 25.47
C VAL A 133 -2.17 61.50 26.55
N PRO A 134 -1.12 62.32 26.64
CA PRO A 134 -1.00 63.32 27.71
C PRO A 134 -2.12 64.37 27.76
N THR A 135 -2.59 64.84 26.59
CA THR A 135 -3.61 65.90 26.48
C THR A 135 -4.88 65.41 25.78
N GLU A 136 -4.89 65.31 24.45
CA GLU A 136 -5.98 64.78 23.62
C GLU A 136 -5.44 64.25 22.29
N LEU A 137 -6.11 63.26 21.72
CA LEU A 137 -6.00 62.94 20.31
C LEU A 137 -6.68 64.04 19.51
N GLN A 138 -5.96 64.63 18.57
CA GLN A 138 -6.43 65.73 17.73
C GLN A 138 -6.57 65.24 16.30
N PHE A 139 -7.74 65.45 15.72
CA PHE A 139 -8.06 65.02 14.37
C PHE A 139 -8.18 66.22 13.41
N HIS A 140 -8.17 67.46 13.91
CA HIS A 140 -8.12 68.66 13.08
C HIS A 140 -6.70 69.26 13.00
N PRO A 141 -6.06 69.28 11.82
CA PRO A 141 -4.65 69.66 11.70
C PRO A 141 -4.36 71.15 11.92
N ASN A 142 -5.37 72.04 11.82
CA ASN A 142 -5.15 73.49 11.97
C ASN A 142 -5.38 74.00 13.40
N SER A 143 -5.76 73.13 14.35
CA SER A 143 -6.10 73.51 15.73
C SER A 143 -5.32 72.71 16.79
N VAL A 144 -4.18 72.14 16.43
CA VAL A 144 -3.36 71.35 17.37
C VAL A 144 -2.72 72.26 18.43
N LEU A 145 -3.08 72.05 19.70
CA LEU A 145 -2.49 72.78 20.82
C LEU A 145 -1.26 72.08 21.39
N SER A 146 -0.44 72.81 22.14
CA SER A 146 0.76 72.26 22.79
C SER A 146 0.41 71.06 23.66
N GLY A 147 1.03 69.92 23.36
CA GLY A 147 0.86 68.65 24.09
C GLY A 147 -0.27 67.75 23.60
N GLU A 148 -1.01 68.15 22.56
CA GLU A 148 -1.98 67.29 21.85
C GLU A 148 -1.27 66.38 20.82
N SER A 149 -1.94 65.30 20.45
CA SER A 149 -1.41 64.25 19.58
C SER A 149 -2.18 64.24 18.25
N LEU A 150 -1.60 64.83 17.20
CA LEU A 150 -2.23 64.88 15.88
C LEU A 150 -2.25 63.50 15.23
N VAL A 151 -3.43 63.04 14.83
CA VAL A 151 -3.66 61.74 14.17
C VAL A 151 -3.60 61.88 12.65
N ARG A 152 -3.00 60.88 11.98
CA ARG A 152 -2.81 60.82 10.53
C ARG A 152 -3.06 59.42 9.99
N PHE A 153 -3.41 59.32 8.72
CA PHE A 153 -3.49 58.03 8.02
C PHE A 153 -2.09 57.46 7.82
N ALA A 154 -1.89 56.20 8.22
CA ALA A 154 -0.59 55.54 8.14
C ALA A 154 -0.09 55.40 6.69
N SER A 155 -1.02 55.22 5.75
CA SER A 155 -0.75 54.97 4.34
C SER A 155 -0.08 56.13 3.60
N ASP A 156 -0.42 57.38 3.94
CA ASP A 156 0.06 58.57 3.22
C ASP A 156 0.41 59.77 4.11
N ASN A 157 0.35 59.60 5.43
CA ASN A 157 0.60 60.62 6.44
C ASN A 157 -0.32 61.87 6.33
N SER A 158 -1.45 61.77 5.63
CA SER A 158 -2.45 62.84 5.55
C SER A 158 -3.31 62.91 6.82
N ALA A 159 -3.80 64.10 7.18
CA ALA A 159 -4.75 64.26 8.29
C ALA A 159 -6.20 64.33 7.78
N PHE A 160 -7.17 64.24 8.69
CA PHE A 160 -8.57 64.55 8.38
C PHE A 160 -8.70 66.02 7.95
N GLY A 161 -9.52 66.28 6.92
CA GLY A 161 -9.67 67.61 6.32
C GLY A 161 -8.49 68.07 5.45
N GLN A 162 -7.49 67.22 5.18
CA GLN A 162 -6.38 67.47 4.26
C GLN A 162 -6.43 66.54 3.04
N ASN A 163 -5.81 66.95 1.94
CA ASN A 163 -5.62 66.12 0.73
C ASN A 163 -6.92 65.46 0.20
N GLY A 164 -8.07 66.12 0.38
CA GLY A 164 -9.38 65.61 -0.04
C GLY A 164 -10.09 64.71 0.98
N ASN A 165 -9.46 64.39 2.11
CA ASN A 165 -10.10 63.69 3.22
C ASN A 165 -11.18 64.56 3.85
N SER A 166 -12.28 63.93 4.26
CA SER A 166 -13.32 64.60 5.03
C SER A 166 -12.78 65.02 6.40
N SER A 167 -13.28 66.13 6.92
CA SER A 167 -13.09 66.45 8.33
C SER A 167 -13.83 65.44 9.20
N ILE A 168 -13.26 65.07 10.34
CA ILE A 168 -13.82 64.05 11.23
C ILE A 168 -15.26 64.38 11.70
N TRP A 169 -15.56 65.65 12.01
CA TRP A 169 -16.91 66.10 12.39
C TRP A 169 -17.98 65.97 11.30
N ASN A 170 -17.56 65.92 10.04
CA ASN A 170 -18.46 65.84 8.88
C ASN A 170 -18.69 64.40 8.40
N LEU A 171 -17.89 63.42 8.84
CA LEU A 171 -18.04 62.02 8.40
C LEU A 171 -19.40 61.44 8.78
N ASN A 172 -19.89 61.79 9.98
CA ASN A 172 -21.20 61.37 10.47
C ASN A 172 -21.75 62.40 11.46
N TYR A 173 -21.98 63.61 10.97
CA TYR A 173 -22.36 64.73 11.84
C TYR A 173 -23.60 64.41 12.69
N ASN A 174 -23.49 64.62 14.01
CA ASN A 174 -24.54 64.35 14.99
C ASN A 174 -25.11 62.92 14.93
N ASN A 175 -24.28 61.94 14.58
CA ASN A 175 -24.64 60.52 14.51
C ASN A 175 -25.83 60.23 13.57
N ALA A 176 -25.84 60.87 12.40
CA ALA A 176 -26.90 60.72 11.39
C ALA A 176 -27.05 59.27 10.87
N ASN A 177 -25.95 58.50 10.83
CA ASN A 177 -25.94 57.07 10.53
C ASN A 177 -25.24 56.30 11.67
N PRO A 178 -25.98 55.73 12.63
CA PRO A 178 -25.38 54.99 13.76
C PRO A 178 -24.62 53.71 13.37
N SER A 179 -24.79 53.22 12.13
CA SER A 179 -24.05 52.06 11.61
C SER A 179 -22.74 52.43 10.92
N LEU A 180 -22.47 53.73 10.72
CA LEU A 180 -21.21 54.20 10.12
C LEU A 180 -20.16 54.42 11.22
N ILE A 181 -19.14 53.58 11.22
CA ILE A 181 -17.98 53.70 12.13
C ILE A 181 -17.00 54.70 11.52
N SER A 182 -16.89 55.89 12.12
CA SER A 182 -15.96 56.92 11.64
C SER A 182 -14.53 56.65 12.12
N LEU A 183 -14.39 56.15 13.36
CA LEU A 183 -13.13 55.71 13.95
C LEU A 183 -13.37 54.43 14.75
N ARG A 184 -12.41 53.51 14.72
CA ARG A 184 -12.33 52.36 15.61
C ARG A 184 -11.08 52.50 16.45
N LEU A 185 -11.22 52.56 17.77
CA LEU A 185 -10.11 52.57 18.72
C LEU A 185 -10.14 51.27 19.50
N THR A 186 -9.03 50.53 19.50
CA THR A 186 -8.91 49.30 20.27
C THR A 186 -7.83 49.46 21.32
N ILE A 187 -8.15 49.13 22.57
CA ILE A 187 -7.19 48.98 23.65
C ILE A 187 -7.00 47.49 23.83
N HIS A 188 -5.85 47.00 23.42
CA HIS A 188 -5.50 45.59 23.45
C HIS A 188 -5.26 45.12 24.88
N SER A 189 -5.30 43.81 25.10
CA SER A 189 -5.11 43.19 26.43
C SER A 189 -3.73 43.47 27.04
N ASP A 190 -2.70 43.70 26.22
CA ASP A 190 -1.35 44.13 26.62
C ASP A 190 -1.24 45.64 26.91
N GLY A 191 -2.32 46.40 26.71
CA GLY A 191 -2.42 47.83 26.93
C GLY A 191 -1.96 48.69 25.74
N LYS A 192 -1.55 48.10 24.60
CA LYS A 192 -1.32 48.86 23.37
C LYS A 192 -2.64 49.42 22.84
N ILE A 193 -2.52 50.47 22.04
CA ILE A 193 -3.67 51.14 21.40
C ILE A 193 -3.48 51.10 19.90
N SER A 194 -4.49 50.61 19.20
CA SER A 194 -4.61 50.75 17.75
C SER A 194 -5.77 51.67 17.41
N LEU A 195 -5.67 52.31 16.25
CA LEU A 195 -6.65 53.28 15.78
C LEU A 195 -6.82 53.10 14.28
N LYS A 196 -8.07 52.95 13.83
CA LYS A 196 -8.45 52.95 12.42
C LYS A 196 -9.50 54.03 12.15
N GLY A 197 -9.56 54.53 10.93
CA GLY A 197 -10.52 55.56 10.52
C GLY A 197 -10.84 55.55 9.04
N ILE A 198 -11.96 56.16 8.67
CA ILE A 198 -12.40 56.30 7.27
C ILE A 198 -12.05 57.69 6.74
N ARG A 199 -11.66 57.80 5.46
CA ARG A 199 -11.40 59.08 4.79
C ARG A 199 -12.67 59.83 4.37
N SER A 200 -13.72 59.07 4.07
CA SER A 200 -15.04 59.56 3.66
C SER A 200 -16.11 58.54 4.06
N PRO A 201 -17.41 58.90 4.05
CA PRO A 201 -18.48 57.96 4.42
C PRO A 201 -18.56 56.68 3.57
N ALA A 202 -17.88 56.63 2.43
CA ALA A 202 -17.87 55.49 1.50
C ALA A 202 -16.55 54.70 1.51
N SER A 203 -15.53 55.11 2.29
CA SER A 203 -14.25 54.40 2.36
C SER A 203 -14.25 53.34 3.46
N SER A 204 -13.39 52.33 3.30
CA SER A 204 -13.06 51.36 4.36
C SER A 204 -12.25 52.01 5.49
N LEU A 205 -12.18 51.32 6.63
CA LEU A 205 -11.29 51.68 7.73
C LEU A 205 -9.83 51.46 7.30
N GLU A 206 -8.98 52.44 7.57
CA GLU A 206 -7.53 52.42 7.35
C GLU A 206 -6.80 52.70 8.67
N ASP A 207 -5.59 52.19 8.82
CA ASP A 207 -4.76 52.44 10.01
C ASP A 207 -4.41 53.92 10.18
N LEU A 208 -4.45 54.35 11.43
CA LEU A 208 -4.10 55.69 11.86
C LEU A 208 -2.89 55.65 12.80
N ILE A 209 -2.00 56.62 12.64
CA ILE A 209 -0.81 56.83 13.47
C ILE A 209 -0.86 58.21 14.11
N ILE A 210 -0.13 58.40 15.21
CA ILE A 210 0.17 59.73 15.73
C ILE A 210 1.36 60.30 14.96
N ASP A 211 1.25 61.53 14.49
CA ASP A 211 2.34 62.27 13.86
C ASP A 211 3.60 62.20 14.75
N ALA A 212 4.73 61.79 14.17
CA ALA A 212 5.97 61.53 14.91
C ALA A 212 6.50 62.73 15.72
N ALA A 213 6.11 63.96 15.38
CA ALA A 213 6.47 65.17 16.12
C ALA A 213 5.66 65.39 17.40
N HIS A 214 4.61 64.60 17.63
CA HIS A 214 3.67 64.77 18.74
C HIS A 214 3.80 63.63 19.78
N PRO A 215 3.30 63.83 21.01
CA PRO A 215 3.32 62.80 22.05
C PRO A 215 2.61 61.52 21.57
N GLN A 216 3.32 60.39 21.63
CA GLN A 216 2.80 59.10 21.20
C GLN A 216 1.87 58.50 22.27
N PHE A 217 1.22 57.37 21.95
CA PHE A 217 0.37 56.64 22.89
C PHE A 217 1.15 56.20 24.14
N ASN A 218 0.52 56.36 25.30
CA ASN A 218 0.91 55.65 26.52
C ASN A 218 0.33 54.24 26.49
N THR A 219 0.96 53.28 27.16
CA THR A 219 0.36 51.97 27.43
C THR A 219 -0.78 52.11 28.44
N ALA A 220 -1.98 51.68 28.08
CA ALA A 220 -3.13 51.62 28.97
C ALA A 220 -2.94 50.49 29.99
N ILE A 221 -3.53 50.63 31.19
CA ILE A 221 -3.57 49.54 32.17
C ILE A 221 -4.88 48.79 31.95
N TRP A 222 -4.87 47.68 31.21
CA TRP A 222 -6.04 46.82 31.04
C TRP A 222 -6.05 45.68 32.05
N ASN A 223 -7.19 45.43 32.71
CA ASN A 223 -7.39 44.28 33.59
C ASN A 223 -8.16 43.19 32.84
N THR A 224 -7.52 42.08 32.51
CA THR A 224 -8.16 40.93 31.83
C THR A 224 -9.05 40.09 32.75
N ASN A 225 -8.90 40.24 34.07
CA ASN A 225 -9.61 39.44 35.10
C ASN A 225 -10.37 40.28 36.14
N ALA A 226 -10.50 41.59 35.94
CA ALA A 226 -11.24 42.48 36.83
C ALA A 226 -11.92 43.62 36.04
N LEU A 227 -12.86 44.33 36.68
CA LEU A 227 -13.52 45.48 36.05
C LEU A 227 -12.50 46.54 35.62
N ASN A 228 -12.80 47.17 34.48
CA ASN A 228 -12.05 48.29 33.94
C ASN A 228 -12.87 49.57 34.04
N THR A 229 -12.21 50.69 34.34
CA THR A 229 -12.84 52.01 34.30
C THR A 229 -12.28 52.79 33.12
N ILE A 230 -13.16 53.25 32.24
CA ILE A 230 -12.85 54.02 31.04
C ILE A 230 -13.48 55.39 31.18
N VAL A 231 -12.67 56.44 31.14
CA VAL A 231 -13.14 57.82 31.19
C VAL A 231 -12.85 58.51 29.87
N VAL A 232 -13.90 58.83 29.13
CA VAL A 232 -13.79 59.63 27.90
C VAL A 232 -13.95 61.09 28.27
N SER A 233 -13.00 61.92 27.86
CA SER A 233 -12.98 63.36 28.16
C SER A 233 -12.74 64.18 26.90
N GLN A 234 -13.23 65.42 26.91
CA GLN A 234 -13.05 66.39 25.83
C GLN A 234 -12.67 67.76 26.41
N LYS A 235 -11.74 68.46 25.79
CA LYS A 235 -11.39 69.84 26.09
C LYS A 235 -12.30 70.74 25.26
N VAL A 236 -12.98 71.66 25.92
CA VAL A 236 -13.97 72.51 25.25
C VAL A 236 -13.28 73.59 24.43
N ASN A 237 -13.29 73.42 23.10
CA ASN A 237 -12.97 74.46 22.12
C ASN A 237 -13.98 74.35 20.96
N GLY A 238 -15.05 75.15 21.00
CA GLY A 238 -16.21 74.97 20.13
C GLY A 238 -17.17 73.86 20.62
N PRO A 239 -18.16 73.44 19.80
CA PRO A 239 -19.04 72.32 20.12
C PRO A 239 -18.23 71.03 20.26
N THR A 240 -18.35 70.27 21.36
CA THR A 240 -17.68 68.97 21.48
C THR A 240 -18.70 67.86 21.66
N PHE A 241 -18.56 66.78 20.88
CA PHE A 241 -19.34 65.57 21.03
C PHE A 241 -18.52 64.35 20.62
N LEU A 242 -18.84 63.20 21.20
CA LEU A 242 -18.39 61.88 20.82
C LEU A 242 -19.55 60.91 21.05
N TYR A 243 -19.83 60.06 20.07
CA TYR A 243 -20.76 58.94 20.16
C TYR A 243 -20.00 57.66 19.86
N ALA A 244 -20.09 56.68 20.75
CA ALA A 244 -19.38 55.43 20.60
C ALA A 244 -20.18 54.23 21.11
N THR A 245 -19.92 53.08 20.51
CA THR A 245 -20.29 51.76 21.02
C THR A 245 -19.02 51.10 21.52
N SER A 246 -19.00 50.65 22.77
CA SER A 246 -17.89 49.84 23.30
C SER A 246 -18.30 48.38 23.42
N TYR A 247 -17.41 47.46 23.06
CA TYR A 247 -17.55 46.02 23.25
C TYR A 247 -16.17 45.39 23.43
N GLY A 248 -16.11 44.25 24.11
CA GLY A 248 -14.89 43.46 24.32
C GLY A 248 -15.07 42.06 23.78
N ILE A 249 -13.98 41.35 23.58
CA ILE A 249 -13.98 39.95 23.15
C ILE A 249 -13.44 39.08 24.28
N ASN A 250 -14.11 37.96 24.55
CA ASN A 250 -13.72 36.99 25.55
C ASN A 250 -13.48 35.62 24.91
N CYS A 251 -12.21 35.36 24.63
CA CYS A 251 -11.66 34.11 24.13
C CYS A 251 -11.36 33.15 25.28
N THR A 252 -12.42 32.60 25.87
CA THR A 252 -12.33 31.55 26.90
C THR A 252 -13.21 30.35 26.56
N ASN A 253 -13.71 30.29 25.33
CA ASN A 253 -14.38 29.10 24.84
C ASN A 253 -13.31 28.02 24.65
N ASP A 254 -13.67 26.80 25.00
CA ASP A 254 -12.81 25.62 25.06
C ASP A 254 -13.80 24.44 24.91
N ILE A 255 -14.12 24.13 23.66
CA ILE A 255 -15.19 23.19 23.30
C ILE A 255 -14.85 21.79 23.78
N ASP A 256 -13.63 21.34 23.55
CA ASP A 256 -13.16 20.00 23.86
C ASP A 256 -12.63 19.84 25.32
N ASN A 257 -12.59 20.94 26.08
CA ASN A 257 -12.17 21.02 27.47
C ASN A 257 -10.74 20.50 27.69
N ASP A 258 -9.85 20.75 26.74
CA ASP A 258 -8.45 20.34 26.82
C ASP A 258 -7.56 21.36 27.57
N GLY A 259 -8.11 22.56 27.82
CA GLY A 259 -7.48 23.69 28.49
C GLY A 259 -6.84 24.73 27.55
N ILE A 260 -6.91 24.55 26.25
CA ILE A 260 -6.54 25.51 25.20
C ILE A 260 -7.83 26.19 24.73
N PRO A 261 -7.90 27.53 24.70
CA PRO A 261 -9.07 28.21 24.14
C PRO A 261 -9.18 27.98 22.64
N ASP A 262 -10.40 27.87 22.10
CA ASP A 262 -10.66 27.60 20.67
C ASP A 262 -9.84 28.49 19.74
N SER A 263 -9.74 29.81 20.02
CA SER A 263 -8.92 30.79 19.27
C SER A 263 -7.40 30.55 19.30
N LYS A 264 -6.95 29.42 19.83
CA LYS A 264 -5.55 29.03 20.01
C LYS A 264 -5.37 27.53 19.80
N ASP A 265 -6.43 26.86 19.37
CA ASP A 265 -6.50 25.44 19.15
C ASP A 265 -6.81 25.17 17.68
N LEU A 266 -5.96 24.40 17.01
CA LEU A 266 -6.10 24.12 15.58
C LEU A 266 -7.19 23.06 15.28
N ASP A 267 -7.72 22.42 16.31
CA ASP A 267 -8.75 21.38 16.29
C ASP A 267 -9.68 21.57 17.50
N ALA A 268 -10.47 22.65 17.50
CA ALA A 268 -11.25 23.12 18.64
C ALA A 268 -12.22 22.09 19.22
N ASP A 269 -12.70 21.15 18.39
CA ASP A 269 -13.54 20.04 18.85
C ASP A 269 -12.80 18.72 19.10
N GLY A 270 -11.52 18.63 18.76
CA GLY A 270 -10.64 17.52 19.10
C GLY A 270 -10.98 16.21 18.38
N ASP A 271 -11.68 16.24 17.25
CA ASP A 271 -12.05 15.05 16.48
C ASP A 271 -10.97 14.58 15.49
N GLY A 272 -9.90 15.36 15.35
CA GLY A 272 -8.75 15.08 14.51
C GLY A 272 -8.87 15.63 13.08
N CYS A 273 -9.91 16.41 12.79
CA CYS A 273 -10.00 17.23 11.60
C CYS A 273 -9.71 18.68 11.97
N PHE A 274 -8.63 19.26 11.43
CA PHE A 274 -8.29 20.65 11.75
C PHE A 274 -9.34 21.63 11.24
N ASP A 275 -9.53 22.70 12.01
CA ASP A 275 -10.50 23.76 11.75
C ASP A 275 -10.33 24.42 10.37
N VAL A 276 -9.09 24.53 9.90
CA VAL A 276 -8.75 24.98 8.55
C VAL A 276 -9.42 24.15 7.47
N ALA A 277 -9.49 22.82 7.64
CA ALA A 277 -10.09 21.94 6.65
C ALA A 277 -11.62 22.04 6.70
N GLU A 278 -12.18 22.16 7.90
CA GLU A 278 -13.63 22.21 8.12
C GLU A 278 -14.26 23.54 7.70
N SER A 279 -13.56 24.65 7.92
CA SER A 279 -13.89 25.98 7.39
C SER A 279 -13.74 26.08 5.86
N GLY A 280 -13.18 25.04 5.23
CA GLY A 280 -12.95 24.98 3.78
C GLY A 280 -11.73 25.76 3.32
N GLY A 281 -10.84 26.11 4.24
CA GLY A 281 -9.48 26.57 3.98
C GLY A 281 -8.63 25.50 3.30
N VAL A 282 -7.50 25.93 2.75
CA VAL A 282 -6.52 25.05 2.12
C VAL A 282 -5.33 24.89 3.06
N ASP A 283 -5.11 23.65 3.49
CA ASP A 283 -3.92 23.21 4.21
C ASP A 283 -3.30 22.02 3.44
N VAL A 284 -2.33 22.32 2.58
CA VAL A 284 -1.65 21.31 1.74
C VAL A 284 -0.63 20.54 2.54
N ASN A 285 -0.11 21.15 3.60
CA ASN A 285 1.04 20.64 4.33
C ASN A 285 0.62 19.84 5.58
N PHE A 286 -0.66 19.91 5.95
CA PHE A 286 -1.32 19.24 7.07
C PHE A 286 -0.77 19.65 8.44
N ASP A 287 -0.42 20.93 8.61
CA ASP A 287 0.02 21.49 9.89
C ASP A 287 -1.11 22.13 10.71
N GLY A 288 -2.35 22.10 10.19
CA GLY A 288 -3.54 22.65 10.84
C GLY A 288 -3.72 24.13 10.62
N ARG A 289 -2.93 24.75 9.74
CA ARG A 289 -2.97 26.18 9.48
C ARG A 289 -3.27 26.49 8.04
N ILE A 290 -3.86 27.66 7.83
CA ILE A 290 -4.22 28.08 6.49
C ILE A 290 -2.97 28.47 5.67
N ASP A 291 -2.80 27.83 4.51
CA ASP A 291 -1.65 28.09 3.64
C ASP A 291 -1.76 29.47 2.98
N GLY A 292 -0.64 30.21 2.93
CA GLY A 292 -0.54 31.49 2.24
C GLY A 292 0.90 31.90 1.90
N ILE A 293 1.07 33.19 1.58
CA ILE A 293 2.38 33.75 1.16
C ILE A 293 3.04 34.64 2.23
N GLY A 294 2.45 34.70 3.43
CA GLY A 294 2.87 35.51 4.57
C GLY A 294 1.66 36.01 5.36
N VAL A 295 1.89 36.85 6.36
CA VAL A 295 0.87 37.44 7.24
C VAL A 295 0.84 38.96 7.07
N ASP A 296 -0.31 39.60 7.33
CA ASP A 296 -0.43 41.06 7.34
C ASP A 296 -0.12 41.67 8.72
N ALA A 297 -0.25 43.00 8.84
CA ALA A 297 0.11 43.69 10.10
C ALA A 297 -0.84 43.40 11.28
N ASN A 298 -1.94 42.70 11.02
CA ASN A 298 -2.91 42.22 12.00
C ASN A 298 -2.88 40.68 12.12
N GLY A 299 -1.82 40.00 11.63
CA GLY A 299 -1.60 38.55 11.78
C GLY A 299 -2.37 37.65 10.80
N ILE A 300 -3.32 38.20 10.03
CA ILE A 300 -4.09 37.43 9.04
C ILE A 300 -3.21 36.96 7.87
N VAL A 301 -3.30 35.68 7.52
CA VAL A 301 -2.60 35.09 6.36
C VAL A 301 -3.02 35.71 5.02
N ILE A 302 -2.04 36.20 4.27
CA ILE A 302 -2.18 36.80 2.94
C ILE A 302 -2.17 35.72 1.86
N GLY A 303 -3.12 35.80 0.92
CA GLY A 303 -3.16 34.93 -0.25
C GLY A 303 -3.74 33.55 0.01
N ALA A 304 -4.28 33.33 1.21
CA ALA A 304 -5.07 32.16 1.57
C ALA A 304 -6.30 32.00 0.67
N THR A 305 -6.74 30.74 0.52
CA THR A 305 -7.88 30.34 -0.31
C THR A 305 -8.85 29.55 0.54
N GLY A 306 -10.12 29.98 0.59
CA GLY A 306 -11.07 29.45 1.59
C GLY A 306 -10.80 30.00 2.99
N GLY A 307 -11.66 29.69 3.97
CA GLY A 307 -11.47 30.06 5.37
C GLY A 307 -11.65 31.54 5.73
N PHE A 308 -11.20 31.87 6.95
CA PHE A 308 -11.48 33.05 7.79
C PHE A 308 -12.93 33.24 8.21
N ASP A 309 -13.74 32.20 8.07
CA ASP A 309 -15.15 32.26 8.37
C ASP A 309 -15.58 30.98 9.11
N GLY A 310 -16.01 31.12 10.37
CA GLY A 310 -16.59 30.02 11.17
C GLY A 310 -18.01 29.64 10.72
N VAL A 311 -18.25 29.64 9.40
CA VAL A 311 -19.59 29.69 8.80
C VAL A 311 -20.22 28.31 8.67
N THR A 312 -19.45 27.22 8.68
CA THR A 312 -20.01 25.89 8.52
C THR A 312 -20.60 25.35 9.84
N GLY A 313 -20.04 25.78 10.97
CA GLY A 313 -20.37 25.32 12.31
C GLY A 313 -20.00 23.85 12.55
N ASN A 314 -19.14 23.30 11.69
CA ASN A 314 -18.62 21.95 11.82
C ASN A 314 -17.36 21.92 12.70
N GLU A 315 -16.60 23.02 12.69
CA GLU A 315 -15.37 23.32 13.45
C GLU A 315 -15.54 23.22 14.97
N PHE A 316 -16.78 23.07 15.43
CA PHE A 316 -17.17 23.14 16.82
C PHE A 316 -17.97 21.89 17.26
N VAL A 317 -18.08 20.86 16.40
CA VAL A 317 -18.96 19.72 16.62
C VAL A 317 -18.33 18.40 16.15
N ALA A 318 -17.57 17.81 17.07
CA ALA A 318 -16.85 16.57 16.83
C ALA A 318 -17.74 15.44 16.31
N ASN A 319 -17.27 14.77 15.26
CA ASN A 319 -17.97 13.71 14.57
C ASN A 319 -17.04 12.54 14.28
N GLN A 320 -17.54 11.32 14.49
CA GLN A 320 -16.85 10.11 14.05
C GLN A 320 -17.68 9.34 13.03
N MET A 321 -16.98 8.58 12.17
CA MET A 321 -17.58 7.63 11.25
C MET A 321 -16.91 6.26 11.38
N ASN A 322 -17.71 5.19 11.37
CA ASN A 322 -17.21 3.82 11.42
C ASN A 322 -17.85 2.97 10.32
N ILE A 323 -17.01 2.31 9.52
CA ILE A 323 -17.43 1.25 8.60
C ILE A 323 -17.64 -0.04 9.41
N ASN A 324 -18.89 -0.38 9.71
CA ASN A 324 -19.25 -1.58 10.46
C ASN A 324 -19.12 -2.84 9.61
N ILE A 325 -19.55 -2.76 8.35
CA ILE A 325 -19.48 -3.86 7.39
C ILE A 325 -19.00 -3.31 6.05
N SER A 326 -17.89 -3.86 5.56
CA SER A 326 -17.39 -3.58 4.22
C SER A 326 -18.16 -4.41 3.18
N PRO A 327 -18.32 -3.91 1.93
CA PRO A 327 -18.94 -4.68 0.87
C PRO A 327 -18.18 -5.98 0.62
N LEU A 328 -18.94 -7.06 0.38
CA LEU A 328 -18.41 -8.40 0.17
C LEU A 328 -18.38 -8.72 -1.32
N ASN A 329 -17.35 -9.46 -1.74
CA ASN A 329 -17.30 -10.03 -3.09
C ASN A 329 -18.53 -10.90 -3.34
N GLN A 330 -19.05 -10.86 -4.57
CA GLN A 330 -20.20 -11.67 -4.97
C GLN A 330 -19.87 -12.59 -6.14
N SER A 331 -20.38 -13.81 -6.09
CA SER A 331 -20.35 -14.77 -7.20
C SER A 331 -21.78 -15.02 -7.65
N ILE A 332 -22.16 -14.47 -8.79
CA ILE A 332 -23.54 -14.41 -9.27
C ILE A 332 -23.65 -15.13 -10.60
N GLN A 333 -24.78 -15.80 -10.83
CA GLN A 333 -25.06 -16.45 -12.10
C GLN A 333 -25.23 -15.42 -13.21
N ASN A 334 -24.79 -15.75 -14.42
CA ASN A 334 -24.94 -14.85 -15.56
C ASN A 334 -26.42 -14.46 -15.76
N GLY A 335 -26.67 -13.18 -16.09
CA GLY A 335 -28.01 -12.64 -16.28
C GLY A 335 -28.83 -12.40 -15.00
N GLN A 336 -28.31 -12.70 -13.81
CA GLN A 336 -28.99 -12.45 -12.54
C GLN A 336 -28.61 -11.11 -11.93
N ALA A 337 -29.39 -10.65 -10.95
CA ALA A 337 -29.12 -9.43 -10.20
C ALA A 337 -28.07 -9.63 -9.09
N ALA A 338 -27.32 -8.58 -8.76
CA ALA A 338 -26.35 -8.53 -7.67
C ALA A 338 -26.58 -7.29 -6.78
N VAL A 339 -26.19 -7.36 -5.51
CA VAL A 339 -26.29 -6.22 -4.58
C VAL A 339 -25.04 -6.12 -3.74
N PHE A 340 -24.32 -4.99 -3.82
CA PHE A 340 -23.23 -4.67 -2.91
C PHE A 340 -23.72 -3.71 -1.84
N SER A 341 -23.42 -4.02 -0.58
CA SER A 341 -23.89 -3.26 0.59
C SER A 341 -22.72 -2.87 1.48
N VAL A 342 -22.74 -1.65 1.99
CA VAL A 342 -21.84 -1.18 3.06
C VAL A 342 -22.69 -0.74 4.25
N GLU A 343 -22.29 -1.08 5.47
CA GLU A 343 -22.94 -0.59 6.68
C GLU A 343 -22.01 0.39 7.40
N VAL A 344 -22.50 1.63 7.58
CA VAL A 344 -21.73 2.73 8.16
C VAL A 344 -22.57 3.39 9.24
N THR A 345 -21.91 3.78 10.34
CA THR A 345 -22.50 4.61 11.38
C THR A 345 -21.68 5.88 11.57
N SER A 346 -22.34 6.96 11.94
CA SER A 346 -21.71 8.23 12.31
C SER A 346 -22.35 8.76 13.58
N GLU A 347 -21.52 9.34 14.44
CA GLU A 347 -21.90 9.79 15.77
C GLU A 347 -21.28 11.15 16.06
N PHE A 348 -22.10 12.08 16.58
CA PHE A 348 -21.62 13.33 17.16
C PHE A 348 -21.23 13.15 18.61
N ALA A 349 -20.21 13.88 19.03
CA ALA A 349 -19.80 13.93 20.41
C ALA A 349 -20.94 14.42 21.32
N THR A 350 -20.99 13.85 22.52
CA THR A 350 -22.01 14.19 23.54
C THR A 350 -21.41 14.88 24.75
N SER A 351 -20.08 14.79 24.87
CA SER A 351 -19.26 15.37 25.92
C SER A 351 -17.80 15.20 25.51
N TYR A 352 -16.91 15.90 26.19
CA TYR A 352 -15.47 15.78 25.99
C TYR A 352 -14.77 15.40 27.30
N THR A 353 -13.59 14.80 27.21
CA THR A 353 -12.75 14.48 28.36
C THR A 353 -11.29 14.77 28.07
N ASN A 354 -10.82 15.96 28.47
CA ASN A 354 -9.47 16.47 28.24
C ASN A 354 -9.10 16.46 26.74
N GLY A 355 -9.94 17.06 25.89
CA GLY A 355 -9.74 17.12 24.45
C GLY A 355 -9.95 15.82 23.70
N ILE A 356 -10.78 14.94 24.27
CA ILE A 356 -11.17 13.69 23.60
C ILE A 356 -12.69 13.64 23.53
N PRO A 357 -13.26 13.64 22.32
CA PRO A 357 -14.69 13.47 22.11
C PRO A 357 -15.21 12.14 22.67
N ASN A 358 -16.39 12.17 23.28
CA ASN A 358 -17.11 10.97 23.75
C ASN A 358 -18.46 10.81 23.02
N TYR A 359 -18.56 9.73 22.26
CA TYR A 359 -19.69 9.38 21.41
C TYR A 359 -20.62 8.39 22.13
N SER A 360 -21.55 8.90 22.94
CA SER A 360 -22.41 8.08 23.78
C SER A 360 -23.84 7.90 23.26
N THR A 361 -24.22 8.60 22.19
CA THR A 361 -25.52 8.48 21.53
C THR A 361 -25.34 7.84 20.17
N PRO A 362 -25.64 6.54 20.02
CA PRO A 362 -25.39 5.85 18.77
C PRO A 362 -26.16 6.45 17.60
N GLN A 363 -25.50 6.55 16.45
CA GLN A 363 -26.10 6.90 15.15
C GLN A 363 -26.74 8.29 15.05
N ASN A 364 -26.50 9.20 15.99
CA ASN A 364 -27.02 10.58 15.93
C ASN A 364 -26.43 11.41 14.77
N GLY A 365 -25.35 10.94 14.12
CA GLY A 365 -24.73 11.56 12.95
C GLY A 365 -25.10 10.92 11.60
N ASN A 366 -25.85 9.80 11.58
CA ASN A 366 -26.09 9.01 10.36
C ASN A 366 -26.73 9.79 9.19
N ALA A 367 -27.49 10.85 9.47
CA ALA A 367 -28.11 11.67 8.43
C ALA A 367 -27.08 12.40 7.54
N ASN A 368 -25.83 12.51 8.00
CA ASN A 368 -24.76 13.26 7.34
C ASN A 368 -23.83 12.38 6.50
N ILE A 369 -24.04 11.05 6.52
CA ILE A 369 -23.28 10.10 5.71
C ILE A 369 -23.75 10.19 4.25
N THR A 370 -22.80 10.32 3.34
CA THR A 370 -23.06 10.25 1.90
C THR A 370 -22.24 9.15 1.25
N TYR A 371 -22.72 8.64 0.11
CA TYR A 371 -22.13 7.52 -0.60
C TYR A 371 -21.96 7.88 -2.07
N GLN A 372 -20.91 7.38 -2.71
CA GLN A 372 -20.77 7.37 -4.15
C GLN A 372 -20.06 6.08 -4.59
N TRP A 373 -20.72 5.30 -5.43
CA TRP A 373 -20.17 4.09 -6.03
C TRP A 373 -19.41 4.40 -7.32
N PHE A 374 -18.35 3.63 -7.57
CA PHE A 374 -17.46 3.73 -8.73
C PHE A 374 -17.21 2.34 -9.31
N LEU A 375 -16.97 2.30 -10.63
CA LEU A 375 -16.38 1.15 -11.30
C LEU A 375 -14.88 1.42 -11.46
N GLY A 376 -14.05 0.58 -10.84
CA GLY A 376 -12.60 0.81 -10.73
C GLY A 376 -12.20 1.78 -9.60
N ASP A 377 -10.91 1.85 -9.31
CA ASP A 377 -10.36 2.61 -8.18
C ASP A 377 -10.49 4.13 -8.41
N PRO A 378 -11.26 4.87 -7.57
CA PRO A 378 -11.50 6.29 -7.76
C PRO A 378 -10.26 7.18 -7.56
N THR A 379 -9.19 6.67 -6.95
CA THR A 379 -7.93 7.42 -6.76
C THR A 379 -7.07 7.45 -8.03
N THR A 380 -7.43 6.67 -9.05
CA THR A 380 -6.68 6.58 -10.31
C THR A 380 -7.56 6.87 -11.52
N ILE A 381 -8.22 5.85 -12.07
CA ILE A 381 -9.01 5.90 -13.31
C ILE A 381 -10.47 5.48 -13.13
N GLY A 382 -10.90 5.23 -11.89
CA GLY A 382 -12.26 4.81 -11.56
C GLY A 382 -13.31 5.81 -12.03
N VAL A 383 -14.44 5.29 -12.50
CA VAL A 383 -15.54 6.10 -13.03
C VAL A 383 -16.72 6.06 -12.06
N ALA A 384 -17.20 7.25 -11.65
CA ALA A 384 -18.38 7.36 -10.80
C ALA A 384 -19.59 6.77 -11.51
N LEU A 385 -20.30 5.87 -10.83
CA LEU A 385 -21.51 5.26 -11.36
C LEU A 385 -22.72 6.20 -11.17
N THR A 386 -23.57 6.22 -12.19
CA THR A 386 -24.87 6.89 -12.17
C THR A 386 -25.99 5.88 -12.27
N ASP A 387 -27.15 6.19 -11.67
CA ASP A 387 -28.39 5.38 -11.76
C ASP A 387 -28.88 5.30 -13.22
N SER A 388 -28.31 4.36 -13.97
CA SER A 388 -28.42 4.23 -15.41
C SER A 388 -27.95 2.85 -15.87
N GLY A 389 -28.52 2.36 -16.98
CA GLY A 389 -28.23 1.03 -17.47
C GLY A 389 -28.60 -0.04 -16.45
N VAL A 390 -27.63 -0.87 -16.06
CA VAL A 390 -27.83 -1.95 -15.09
C VAL A 390 -27.74 -1.48 -13.63
N TYR A 391 -27.22 -0.27 -13.38
CA TYR A 391 -26.90 0.24 -12.04
C TYR A 391 -28.03 1.09 -11.44
N SER A 392 -28.29 0.93 -10.14
CA SER A 392 -29.15 1.79 -9.35
C SER A 392 -28.73 1.85 -7.87
N GLY A 393 -29.06 2.94 -7.18
CA GLY A 393 -28.62 3.17 -5.81
C GLY A 393 -27.16 3.62 -5.71
N THR A 394 -26.60 4.22 -6.77
CA THR A 394 -25.17 4.56 -6.85
C THR A 394 -24.71 5.63 -5.85
N THR A 395 -25.64 6.34 -5.23
CA THR A 395 -25.38 7.29 -4.13
C THR A 395 -26.00 6.83 -2.81
N SER A 396 -26.15 5.52 -2.61
CA SER A 396 -26.71 4.93 -1.40
C SER A 396 -25.80 3.85 -0.81
N ALA A 397 -26.12 3.39 0.40
CA ALA A 397 -25.42 2.27 1.04
C ALA A 397 -25.46 0.96 0.22
N ASN A 398 -26.41 0.82 -0.71
CA ASN A 398 -26.60 -0.37 -1.54
C ASN A 398 -26.48 -0.03 -3.03
N LEU A 399 -25.47 -0.61 -3.70
CA LEU A 399 -25.41 -0.65 -5.15
C LEU A 399 -26.18 -1.88 -5.65
N ASN A 400 -27.23 -1.64 -6.45
CA ASN A 400 -28.01 -2.71 -7.07
C ASN A 400 -27.63 -2.81 -8.56
N ILE A 401 -27.32 -4.03 -8.99
CA ILE A 401 -27.04 -4.39 -10.38
C ILE A 401 -28.17 -5.31 -10.83
N SER A 402 -28.97 -4.87 -11.81
CA SER A 402 -30.14 -5.62 -12.28
C SER A 402 -29.78 -6.86 -13.11
N ASP A 403 -28.63 -6.84 -13.78
CA ASP A 403 -28.15 -7.89 -14.66
C ASP A 403 -26.61 -7.85 -14.69
N VAL A 404 -25.96 -8.98 -14.36
CA VAL A 404 -24.50 -9.10 -14.30
C VAL A 404 -23.83 -9.51 -15.62
N THR A 405 -24.59 -9.68 -16.70
CA THR A 405 -24.02 -10.12 -17.98
C THR A 405 -22.88 -9.21 -18.45
N SER A 406 -21.76 -9.84 -18.81
CA SER A 406 -20.50 -9.17 -19.22
C SER A 406 -19.79 -8.35 -18.15
N LEU A 407 -20.18 -8.46 -16.87
CA LEU A 407 -19.55 -7.74 -15.75
C LEU A 407 -18.54 -8.58 -14.96
N ASN A 408 -18.12 -9.74 -15.47
CA ASN A 408 -17.19 -10.63 -14.78
C ASN A 408 -15.85 -9.93 -14.47
N GLY A 409 -15.41 -10.01 -13.21
CA GLY A 409 -14.18 -9.39 -12.74
C GLY A 409 -14.30 -7.88 -12.45
N SER A 410 -15.49 -7.28 -12.59
CA SER A 410 -15.70 -5.87 -12.26
C SER A 410 -15.44 -5.62 -10.77
N ASN A 411 -14.62 -4.60 -10.47
CA ASN A 411 -14.32 -4.18 -9.10
C ASN A 411 -15.06 -2.88 -8.79
N TYR A 412 -15.99 -2.94 -7.84
CA TYR A 412 -16.84 -1.82 -7.44
C TYR A 412 -16.30 -1.19 -6.16
N PHE A 413 -16.09 0.12 -6.20
CA PHE A 413 -15.64 0.89 -5.05
C PHE A 413 -16.77 1.76 -4.54
N VAL A 414 -16.82 2.00 -3.23
CA VAL A 414 -17.67 2.99 -2.59
C VAL A 414 -16.80 3.97 -1.84
N ILE A 415 -16.97 5.25 -2.12
CA ILE A 415 -16.48 6.34 -1.27
C ILE A 415 -17.63 6.71 -0.33
N VAL A 416 -17.35 6.72 0.96
CA VAL A 416 -18.25 7.18 2.01
C VAL A 416 -17.67 8.45 2.61
N THR A 417 -18.47 9.52 2.69
CA THR A 417 -18.03 10.80 3.29
C THR A 417 -19.02 11.30 4.32
N ASN A 418 -18.59 12.23 5.17
CA ASN A 418 -19.45 12.95 6.11
C ASN A 418 -19.61 14.41 5.67
N THR A 419 -20.84 14.91 5.66
CA THR A 419 -21.10 16.34 5.37
C THR A 419 -20.79 17.26 6.56
N LYS A 420 -20.50 16.68 7.72
CA LYS A 420 -20.24 17.37 8.98
C LYS A 420 -18.83 17.21 9.52
N ASN A 421 -17.97 16.53 8.78
CA ASN A 421 -16.52 16.51 9.00
C ASN A 421 -15.89 16.07 7.67
N VAL A 422 -15.12 16.97 7.05
CA VAL A 422 -14.58 16.75 5.69
C VAL A 422 -13.44 15.73 5.66
N CYS A 423 -12.75 15.54 6.79
CA CYS A 423 -11.66 14.59 6.93
C CYS A 423 -12.15 13.13 6.96
N LEU A 424 -13.42 12.90 7.31
CA LEU A 424 -14.04 11.58 7.29
C LEU A 424 -14.39 11.13 5.86
N THR A 425 -13.39 10.60 5.17
CA THR A 425 -13.54 9.95 3.86
C THR A 425 -12.98 8.53 3.88
N GLU A 426 -13.81 7.55 3.52
CA GLU A 426 -13.45 6.14 3.56
C GLU A 426 -13.74 5.48 2.21
N THR A 427 -12.77 4.70 1.71
CA THR A 427 -12.93 3.94 0.45
C THR A 427 -12.95 2.44 0.75
N ARG A 428 -13.95 1.73 0.21
CA ARG A 428 -14.04 0.26 0.28
C ARG A 428 -14.37 -0.31 -1.10
N ASN A 429 -14.07 -1.59 -1.32
CA ASN A 429 -14.33 -2.22 -2.60
C ASN A 429 -14.79 -3.68 -2.48
N ALA A 430 -15.41 -4.18 -3.55
CA ALA A 430 -15.78 -5.58 -3.72
C ALA A 430 -15.78 -5.97 -5.20
N ILE A 431 -15.45 -7.23 -5.48
CA ILE A 431 -15.37 -7.80 -6.82
C ILE A 431 -16.63 -8.59 -7.12
N LEU A 432 -17.15 -8.41 -8.33
CA LEU A 432 -18.18 -9.26 -8.93
C LEU A 432 -17.54 -10.34 -9.79
N SER A 433 -17.76 -11.60 -9.42
CA SER A 433 -17.49 -12.75 -10.26
C SER A 433 -18.79 -13.24 -10.86
N VAL A 434 -18.80 -13.48 -12.17
CA VAL A 434 -19.92 -14.12 -12.85
C VAL A 434 -19.58 -15.59 -13.02
N ASN A 435 -20.45 -16.47 -12.54
CA ASN A 435 -20.29 -17.91 -12.73
C ASN A 435 -20.50 -18.22 -14.22
N LEU A 436 -19.46 -18.77 -14.84
CA LEU A 436 -19.41 -19.16 -16.24
C LEU A 436 -18.70 -20.52 -16.33
N PRO A 437 -18.99 -21.36 -17.34
CA PRO A 437 -18.24 -22.58 -17.59
C PRO A 437 -16.83 -22.23 -18.05
N THR A 438 -15.88 -23.11 -17.77
CA THR A 438 -14.47 -22.96 -18.18
C THR A 438 -13.97 -24.28 -18.74
N SER A 439 -13.49 -24.24 -19.99
CA SER A 439 -12.87 -25.38 -20.67
C SER A 439 -11.37 -25.12 -20.88
N VAL A 440 -10.55 -26.15 -20.71
CA VAL A 440 -9.09 -26.08 -20.80
C VAL A 440 -8.61 -26.88 -22.01
N ASN A 441 -7.57 -26.40 -22.70
CA ASN A 441 -7.03 -27.09 -23.86
C ASN A 441 -6.44 -28.46 -23.50
N ASP A 442 -6.63 -29.42 -24.40
CA ASP A 442 -6.21 -30.81 -24.21
C ASP A 442 -5.13 -31.24 -25.18
N THR A 443 -4.39 -32.29 -24.81
CA THR A 443 -3.40 -32.92 -25.68
C THR A 443 -3.57 -34.43 -25.72
N PHE A 444 -3.41 -35.03 -26.89
CA PHE A 444 -3.51 -36.48 -27.08
C PHE A 444 -2.50 -36.99 -28.10
N THR A 445 -2.17 -38.28 -28.06
CA THR A 445 -1.31 -38.94 -29.06
C THR A 445 -2.02 -40.13 -29.68
N ALA A 446 -2.04 -40.19 -31.02
CA ALA A 446 -2.60 -41.30 -31.79
C ALA A 446 -1.55 -41.85 -32.75
N ASN A 447 -1.76 -43.06 -33.27
CA ASN A 447 -0.90 -43.62 -34.31
C ASN A 447 -1.57 -43.44 -35.68
N GLU A 448 -0.80 -43.25 -36.74
CA GLU A 448 -1.34 -43.19 -38.10
C GLU A 448 -2.15 -44.46 -38.40
N ASN A 449 -3.26 -44.29 -39.10
CA ASN A 449 -4.16 -45.39 -39.47
C ASN A 449 -4.71 -46.19 -38.27
N SER A 450 -4.65 -45.66 -37.04
CA SER A 450 -5.32 -46.26 -35.90
C SER A 450 -6.85 -46.26 -36.09
N PRO A 451 -7.59 -47.16 -35.43
CA PRO A 451 -9.04 -46.99 -35.27
C PRO A 451 -9.36 -45.72 -34.45
N ALA A 452 -10.65 -45.46 -34.23
CA ALA A 452 -11.09 -44.36 -33.38
C ALA A 452 -10.48 -44.45 -31.97
N ASN A 453 -9.90 -43.36 -31.50
CA ASN A 453 -9.29 -43.21 -30.18
C ASN A 453 -10.19 -42.36 -29.30
N THR A 454 -10.40 -42.77 -28.05
CA THR A 454 -11.17 -42.01 -27.06
C THR A 454 -10.28 -40.97 -26.38
N ILE A 455 -10.80 -39.75 -26.26
CA ILE A 455 -10.13 -38.61 -25.61
C ILE A 455 -11.07 -38.07 -24.51
N ASP A 456 -10.59 -38.11 -23.26
CA ASP A 456 -11.30 -37.60 -22.09
C ASP A 456 -11.03 -36.10 -21.92
N VAL A 457 -11.81 -35.27 -22.62
CA VAL A 457 -11.61 -33.81 -22.64
C VAL A 457 -12.14 -33.08 -21.40
N LEU A 458 -13.01 -33.72 -20.61
CA LEU A 458 -13.68 -33.05 -19.48
C LEU A 458 -12.90 -33.11 -18.15
N LEU A 459 -11.72 -33.73 -18.11
CA LEU A 459 -11.00 -33.99 -16.86
C LEU A 459 -10.54 -32.72 -16.13
N ASN A 460 -10.27 -31.66 -16.87
CA ASN A 460 -9.77 -30.36 -16.40
C ASN A 460 -10.78 -29.23 -16.68
N ASP A 461 -12.01 -29.57 -17.05
CA ASP A 461 -13.08 -28.64 -17.38
C ASP A 461 -14.06 -28.45 -16.21
N SER A 462 -14.77 -27.32 -16.23
CA SER A 462 -15.80 -27.00 -15.26
C SER A 462 -17.03 -26.44 -15.96
N PHE A 463 -18.20 -26.99 -15.64
CA PHE A 463 -19.50 -26.47 -16.06
C PHE A 463 -20.01 -25.33 -15.18
N GLY A 464 -19.15 -24.70 -14.37
CA GLY A 464 -19.57 -23.71 -13.39
C GLY A 464 -20.21 -24.32 -12.14
N LEU A 465 -20.77 -23.47 -11.27
CA LEU A 465 -21.39 -23.87 -9.99
C LEU A 465 -22.86 -24.33 -10.13
N ASP A 466 -23.48 -23.97 -11.24
CA ASP A 466 -24.84 -24.29 -11.66
C ASP A 466 -24.93 -25.65 -12.37
N GLY A 467 -23.81 -26.11 -12.94
CA GLY A 467 -23.67 -27.45 -13.47
C GLY A 467 -24.03 -27.57 -14.96
N PRO A 468 -23.94 -28.77 -15.53
CA PRO A 468 -23.98 -28.96 -16.98
C PRO A 468 -25.37 -28.76 -17.60
N TYR A 469 -25.38 -28.37 -18.88
CA TYR A 469 -26.55 -28.44 -19.75
C TYR A 469 -27.10 -29.87 -19.86
N THR A 470 -28.40 -30.01 -20.12
CA THR A 470 -29.07 -31.33 -20.26
C THR A 470 -28.85 -31.99 -21.63
N GLY A 471 -27.73 -31.71 -22.29
CA GLY A 471 -27.34 -32.28 -23.58
C GLY A 471 -25.85 -32.59 -23.64
N ALA A 472 -25.43 -33.30 -24.67
CA ALA A 472 -24.03 -33.68 -24.86
C ALA A 472 -23.11 -32.47 -25.13
N ILE A 473 -21.81 -32.64 -24.89
CA ILE A 473 -20.80 -31.70 -25.37
C ILE A 473 -20.89 -31.57 -26.90
N SER A 474 -20.48 -30.42 -27.44
CA SER A 474 -20.66 -30.15 -28.87
C SER A 474 -19.33 -30.01 -29.60
N LEU A 475 -19.33 -30.49 -30.85
CA LEU A 475 -18.24 -30.32 -31.80
C LEU A 475 -18.66 -29.26 -32.82
N PRO A 476 -17.94 -28.12 -32.94
CA PRO A 476 -18.24 -27.13 -33.97
C PRO A 476 -18.14 -27.69 -35.40
N LEU A 477 -17.27 -28.68 -35.62
CA LEU A 477 -17.06 -29.36 -36.88
C LEU A 477 -16.94 -30.89 -36.69
N PRO A 478 -17.44 -31.71 -37.62
CA PRO A 478 -17.32 -33.17 -37.55
C PRO A 478 -15.94 -33.71 -37.97
N THR A 479 -15.01 -32.81 -38.34
CA THR A 479 -13.66 -33.16 -38.79
C THR A 479 -12.63 -32.23 -38.16
N SER A 480 -11.46 -32.76 -37.86
CA SER A 480 -10.31 -31.98 -37.39
C SER A 480 -9.69 -31.12 -38.52
N ALA A 481 -8.75 -30.26 -38.15
CA ALA A 481 -8.06 -29.36 -39.07
C ALA A 481 -7.38 -30.09 -40.25
N ASN A 482 -6.89 -31.32 -40.03
CA ASN A 482 -6.27 -32.15 -41.07
C ASN A 482 -7.14 -33.32 -41.54
N GLY A 483 -8.46 -33.23 -41.35
CA GLY A 483 -9.42 -34.15 -41.96
C GLY A 483 -9.58 -35.51 -41.26
N GLY A 484 -9.12 -35.63 -40.01
CA GLY A 484 -9.53 -36.72 -39.13
C GLY A 484 -11.03 -36.62 -38.80
N THR A 485 -11.68 -37.74 -38.53
CA THR A 485 -13.12 -37.76 -38.21
C THR A 485 -13.34 -37.67 -36.70
N LEU A 486 -14.32 -36.85 -36.30
CA LEU A 486 -14.67 -36.58 -34.91
C LEU A 486 -16.12 -36.97 -34.63
N THR A 487 -16.36 -37.64 -33.50
CA THR A 487 -17.70 -37.88 -32.97
C THR A 487 -17.68 -37.80 -31.45
N VAL A 488 -18.75 -37.31 -30.85
CA VAL A 488 -18.94 -37.39 -29.39
C VAL A 488 -19.44 -38.79 -29.04
N ASP A 489 -18.77 -39.45 -28.09
CA ASP A 489 -19.27 -40.64 -27.43
C ASP A 489 -19.88 -40.22 -26.09
N ASN A 490 -21.20 -40.36 -25.99
CA ASN A 490 -21.96 -39.96 -24.83
C ASN A 490 -22.15 -41.07 -23.81
N ALA A 491 -21.42 -42.19 -23.89
CA ALA A 491 -21.54 -43.32 -22.97
C ALA A 491 -22.97 -43.88 -22.74
N GLY A 492 -23.92 -43.55 -23.64
CA GLY A 492 -25.34 -43.87 -23.49
C GLY A 492 -26.16 -42.91 -22.61
N THR A 493 -25.62 -41.75 -22.23
CA THR A 493 -26.21 -40.73 -21.35
C THR A 493 -26.50 -39.40 -22.09
N PRO A 494 -27.42 -39.37 -23.09
CA PRO A 494 -27.62 -38.19 -23.96
C PRO A 494 -28.05 -36.88 -23.28
N ASN A 495 -28.45 -36.94 -22.00
CA ASN A 495 -28.86 -35.77 -21.22
C ASN A 495 -27.90 -35.45 -20.05
N ASN A 496 -26.71 -36.05 -20.02
CA ASN A 496 -25.70 -35.83 -18.99
C ASN A 496 -24.32 -35.79 -19.66
N PRO A 497 -23.71 -34.62 -19.86
CA PRO A 497 -22.43 -34.53 -20.54
C PRO A 497 -21.23 -34.89 -19.65
N LEU A 498 -21.41 -35.17 -18.35
CA LEU A 498 -20.30 -35.36 -17.40
C LEU A 498 -19.41 -36.57 -17.72
N ASP A 499 -19.90 -37.53 -18.51
CA ASP A 499 -19.19 -38.71 -18.96
C ASP A 499 -18.94 -38.73 -20.48
N ASP A 500 -19.19 -37.62 -21.16
CA ASP A 500 -18.95 -37.51 -22.60
C ASP A 500 -17.44 -37.48 -22.91
N THR A 501 -17.08 -38.16 -23.99
CA THR A 501 -15.72 -38.20 -24.52
C THR A 501 -15.73 -37.93 -26.02
N ILE A 502 -14.56 -37.65 -26.61
CA ILE A 502 -14.43 -37.45 -28.05
C ILE A 502 -13.71 -38.64 -28.68
N LEU A 503 -14.32 -39.21 -29.72
CA LEU A 503 -13.71 -40.22 -30.57
C LEU A 503 -13.03 -39.55 -31.76
N TYR A 504 -11.71 -39.70 -31.85
CA TYR A 504 -10.87 -39.18 -32.93
C TYR A 504 -10.27 -40.33 -33.76
N THR A 505 -10.53 -40.31 -35.07
CA THR A 505 -9.84 -41.18 -36.04
C THR A 505 -8.95 -40.34 -36.96
N PRO A 506 -7.62 -40.56 -36.99
CA PRO A 506 -6.73 -39.84 -37.89
C PRO A 506 -7.13 -40.03 -39.36
N ALA A 507 -6.88 -39.01 -40.20
CA ALA A 507 -7.00 -39.18 -41.65
C ALA A 507 -6.03 -40.26 -42.14
N THR A 508 -6.44 -41.02 -43.17
CA THR A 508 -5.62 -42.12 -43.70
C THR A 508 -4.25 -41.61 -44.17
N ASN A 509 -3.17 -42.25 -43.70
CA ASN A 509 -1.77 -41.88 -43.93
C ASN A 509 -1.36 -40.48 -43.43
N PHE A 510 -2.17 -39.83 -42.59
CA PHE A 510 -1.77 -38.57 -41.96
C PHE A 510 -0.82 -38.83 -40.79
N THR A 511 0.23 -38.01 -40.71
CA THR A 511 1.18 -37.95 -39.59
C THR A 511 1.49 -36.49 -39.29
N GLY A 512 1.83 -36.20 -38.03
CA GLY A 512 2.07 -34.83 -37.55
C GLY A 512 0.99 -34.33 -36.60
N THR A 513 0.94 -33.02 -36.40
CA THR A 513 0.02 -32.38 -35.45
C THR A 513 -1.33 -32.09 -36.10
N ASP A 514 -2.40 -32.49 -35.44
CA ASP A 514 -3.79 -32.21 -35.78
C ASP A 514 -4.50 -31.48 -34.64
N THR A 515 -5.52 -30.70 -34.95
CA THR A 515 -6.23 -29.89 -33.95
C THR A 515 -7.73 -29.85 -34.23
N PHE A 516 -8.54 -29.78 -33.17
CA PHE A 516 -9.97 -29.52 -33.27
C PHE A 516 -10.48 -28.88 -31.98
N ASP A 517 -11.63 -28.20 -32.07
CA ASP A 517 -12.27 -27.56 -30.91
C ASP A 517 -13.47 -28.38 -30.43
N TYR A 518 -13.80 -28.24 -29.16
CA TYR A 518 -15.05 -28.69 -28.57
C TYR A 518 -15.62 -27.61 -27.65
N THR A 519 -16.92 -27.68 -27.41
CA THR A 519 -17.64 -26.68 -26.60
C THR A 519 -18.47 -27.39 -25.53
N ILE A 520 -18.29 -26.95 -24.28
CA ILE A 520 -19.14 -27.31 -23.14
C ILE A 520 -20.19 -26.23 -22.92
N THR A 521 -21.33 -26.61 -22.34
CA THR A 521 -22.45 -25.71 -22.07
C THR A 521 -22.99 -25.98 -20.67
N ASP A 522 -23.21 -24.94 -19.89
CA ASP A 522 -23.83 -25.05 -18.56
C ASP A 522 -25.38 -25.08 -18.64
N VAL A 523 -26.03 -25.28 -17.50
CA VAL A 523 -27.50 -25.38 -17.42
C VAL A 523 -28.21 -24.09 -17.85
N ASN A 524 -27.52 -22.95 -17.74
CA ASN A 524 -28.03 -21.63 -18.11
C ASN A 524 -27.81 -21.28 -19.58
N GLY A 525 -27.03 -22.08 -20.31
CA GLY A 525 -26.76 -21.94 -21.73
C GLY A 525 -25.50 -21.15 -22.05
N ASP A 526 -24.68 -20.81 -21.03
CA ASP A 526 -23.37 -20.24 -21.26
C ASP A 526 -22.42 -21.31 -21.77
N THR A 527 -21.44 -20.90 -22.57
CA THR A 527 -20.57 -21.82 -23.31
C THR A 527 -19.11 -21.50 -23.09
N SER A 528 -18.27 -22.54 -23.07
CA SER A 528 -16.81 -22.41 -23.11
C SER A 528 -16.26 -23.36 -24.17
N THR A 529 -15.25 -22.90 -24.91
CA THR A 529 -14.63 -23.66 -26.02
C THR A 529 -13.14 -23.86 -25.74
N ALA A 530 -12.66 -25.08 -25.95
CA ALA A 530 -11.25 -25.46 -25.83
C ALA A 530 -10.77 -26.21 -27.07
N THR A 531 -9.46 -26.18 -27.29
CA THR A 531 -8.78 -26.84 -28.40
C THR A 531 -8.07 -28.10 -27.94
N VAL A 532 -8.31 -29.21 -28.64
CA VAL A 532 -7.55 -30.45 -28.51
C VAL A 532 -6.43 -30.47 -29.53
N THR A 533 -5.20 -30.73 -29.09
CA THR A 533 -4.02 -30.95 -29.94
C THR A 533 -3.66 -32.42 -29.97
N VAL A 534 -3.80 -33.06 -31.13
CA VAL A 534 -3.45 -34.47 -31.33
C VAL A 534 -2.14 -34.62 -32.09
N THR A 535 -1.20 -35.38 -31.55
CA THR A 535 0.02 -35.77 -32.29
C THR A 535 -0.15 -37.16 -32.88
N VAL A 536 -0.16 -37.26 -34.21
CA VAL A 536 -0.32 -38.52 -34.95
C VAL A 536 1.04 -39.07 -35.38
N ASN A 537 1.44 -40.18 -34.75
CA ASN A 537 2.74 -40.82 -34.93
C ASN A 537 2.80 -41.68 -36.20
N THR A 538 3.94 -41.69 -36.87
CA THR A 538 4.22 -42.65 -37.95
C THR A 538 4.38 -44.07 -37.41
N VAL A 539 3.75 -45.05 -38.04
CA VAL A 539 3.86 -46.48 -37.72
C VAL A 539 4.76 -47.14 -38.77
N TYR A 540 6.00 -47.44 -38.39
CA TYR A 540 6.94 -48.17 -39.27
C TYR A 540 6.66 -49.67 -39.24
N ASN A 541 6.30 -50.22 -40.39
CA ASN A 541 6.12 -51.64 -40.64
C ASN A 541 7.45 -52.31 -41.05
N CYS A 542 8.24 -52.73 -40.06
CA CYS A 542 9.50 -53.46 -40.29
C CYS A 542 9.24 -54.92 -40.66
N ASN A 543 9.29 -55.25 -41.95
CA ASN A 543 9.15 -56.61 -42.49
C ASN A 543 10.48 -57.43 -42.50
N GLN A 544 11.41 -57.25 -41.55
CA GLN A 544 12.67 -58.03 -41.52
C GLN A 544 12.96 -58.75 -40.20
N SER A 545 13.43 -60.00 -40.34
CA SER A 545 13.64 -61.01 -39.29
C SER A 545 14.93 -60.79 -38.46
N PRO A 546 14.91 -61.04 -37.13
CA PRO A 546 16.02 -60.82 -36.18
C PRO A 546 17.21 -61.79 -36.28
N THR A 547 17.44 -62.41 -37.44
CA THR A 547 18.50 -63.44 -37.63
C THR A 547 19.54 -63.09 -38.69
N SER A 548 19.58 -61.86 -39.19
CA SER A 548 20.67 -61.40 -40.07
C SER A 548 21.90 -60.96 -39.25
N PRO A 549 23.13 -61.36 -39.62
CA PRO A 549 24.35 -60.99 -38.90
C PRO A 549 24.55 -59.48 -38.82
N ALA A 550 24.77 -58.96 -37.61
CA ALA A 550 25.13 -57.55 -37.38
C ALA A 550 26.50 -57.23 -38.00
N LEU A 551 26.52 -56.33 -38.99
CA LEU A 551 27.74 -55.77 -39.53
C LEU A 551 28.21 -54.60 -38.65
N GLY A 552 29.01 -54.93 -37.63
CA GLY A 552 29.88 -53.98 -36.93
C GLY A 552 29.26 -53.29 -35.72
N PHE A 553 29.81 -53.61 -34.54
CA PHE A 553 29.83 -52.68 -33.41
C PHE A 553 31.29 -52.44 -33.02
N ASN A 554 31.61 -51.21 -32.59
CA ASN A 554 32.89 -50.88 -31.98
C ASN A 554 32.67 -50.68 -30.48
N VAL A 555 33.56 -51.25 -29.65
CA VAL A 555 33.64 -50.97 -28.21
C VAL A 555 34.79 -50.00 -27.99
N PHE A 556 34.55 -48.93 -27.24
CA PHE A 556 35.63 -48.09 -26.70
C PHE A 556 35.77 -48.40 -25.21
N VAL A 557 37.01 -48.64 -24.78
CA VAL A 557 37.40 -48.81 -23.38
C VAL A 557 38.47 -47.77 -23.05
N GLU A 558 38.34 -47.15 -21.87
CA GLU A 558 39.34 -46.22 -21.35
C GLU A 558 40.58 -46.97 -20.83
N GLU A 559 41.73 -46.30 -20.81
CA GLU A 559 43.06 -46.91 -20.67
C GLU A 559 43.21 -47.88 -19.48
N ASN A 560 43.91 -48.99 -19.75
CA ASN A 560 44.45 -49.99 -18.80
C ASN A 560 43.55 -51.14 -18.30
N LEU A 561 42.54 -51.58 -19.06
CA LEU A 561 41.93 -52.90 -18.80
C LEU A 561 42.68 -54.03 -19.54
N ASN A 562 43.38 -54.87 -18.78
CA ASN A 562 44.09 -56.03 -19.30
C ASN A 562 43.20 -57.28 -19.16
N VAL A 563 42.53 -57.69 -20.24
CA VAL A 563 41.69 -58.89 -20.25
C VAL A 563 42.57 -60.12 -20.52
N LYS A 564 42.72 -60.97 -19.50
CA LYS A 564 43.40 -62.27 -19.61
C LYS A 564 42.40 -63.36 -19.98
N GLU A 565 42.76 -64.05 -21.05
CA GLU A 565 42.27 -65.35 -21.53
C GLU A 565 41.06 -65.41 -22.47
N SER A 566 41.09 -66.53 -23.19
CA SER A 566 40.64 -66.76 -24.55
C SER A 566 39.69 -67.95 -24.58
N GLN A 567 38.50 -67.78 -25.19
CA GLN A 567 37.71 -68.76 -25.97
C GLN A 567 36.21 -68.35 -25.95
N THR A 568 35.70 -67.73 -27.02
CA THR A 568 34.85 -68.29 -28.10
C THR A 568 33.33 -68.05 -27.94
N LYS A 569 32.78 -67.31 -28.92
CA LYS A 569 31.45 -67.36 -29.55
C LYS A 569 30.27 -67.94 -28.74
N GLY A 570 29.32 -67.05 -28.41
CA GLY A 570 28.01 -67.34 -27.84
C GLY A 570 27.62 -66.25 -26.84
N ALA A 571 26.33 -65.99 -26.63
CA ALA A 571 25.84 -64.97 -25.72
C ALA A 571 26.50 -65.10 -24.33
N ILE A 572 27.10 -64.01 -23.83
CA ILE A 572 27.67 -63.98 -22.49
C ILE A 572 26.50 -63.80 -21.52
N ALA A 573 26.08 -64.88 -20.88
CA ALA A 573 25.44 -64.82 -19.58
C ALA A 573 26.55 -64.59 -18.54
N VAL A 574 26.48 -63.48 -17.82
CA VAL A 574 27.28 -63.30 -16.58
C VAL A 574 26.55 -63.99 -15.43
N GLY A 575 27.23 -64.94 -14.80
CA GLY A 575 26.81 -65.53 -13.53
C GLY A 575 27.33 -64.69 -12.34
N ASN A 576 26.44 -64.46 -11.38
CA ASN A 576 26.55 -63.69 -10.13
C ASN A 576 26.73 -62.17 -10.25
N ASP A 577 26.22 -61.48 -9.22
CA ASP A 577 25.94 -60.04 -9.14
C ASP A 577 27.05 -59.14 -9.71
N LEU A 578 26.79 -58.57 -10.88
CA LEU A 578 27.55 -57.45 -11.41
C LEU A 578 27.06 -56.17 -10.71
N THR A 579 27.80 -55.70 -9.70
CA THR A 579 27.58 -54.37 -9.14
C THR A 579 28.44 -53.38 -9.91
N ILE A 580 27.81 -52.55 -10.74
CA ILE A 580 28.45 -51.40 -11.39
C ILE A 580 28.19 -50.17 -10.52
N ARG A 581 29.22 -49.39 -10.20
CA ARG A 581 29.08 -48.09 -9.52
C ARG A 581 29.54 -46.99 -10.48
N GLY A 582 28.62 -46.11 -10.87
CA GLY A 582 28.78 -45.04 -11.85
C GLY A 582 27.72 -45.12 -12.97
N ASP A 583 27.60 -44.06 -13.77
CA ASP A 583 26.66 -43.98 -14.91
C ASP A 583 27.23 -44.72 -16.13
N TYR A 584 26.62 -45.83 -16.53
CA TYR A 584 27.02 -46.58 -17.73
C TYR A 584 25.80 -47.01 -18.57
N ASN A 585 25.98 -47.06 -19.89
CA ASN A 585 24.98 -47.55 -20.84
C ASN A 585 25.32 -48.96 -21.31
N VAL A 586 24.35 -49.89 -21.24
CA VAL A 586 24.43 -51.23 -21.83
C VAL A 586 23.28 -51.39 -22.84
N ALA A 587 23.59 -51.85 -24.05
CA ALA A 587 22.59 -52.11 -25.11
C ALA A 587 22.55 -53.60 -25.46
N THR A 588 21.35 -54.17 -25.57
CA THR A 588 21.09 -55.49 -26.16
C THR A 588 20.07 -55.35 -27.28
N ASP A 589 20.20 -56.21 -28.29
CA ASP A 589 19.53 -56.16 -29.60
C ASP A 589 18.10 -56.74 -29.52
N ASP A 590 17.12 -55.94 -29.08
CA ASP A 590 15.70 -56.27 -29.26
C ASP A 590 14.84 -55.04 -29.54
N CYS A 591 13.83 -55.20 -30.39
CA CYS A 591 12.97 -54.11 -30.86
C CYS A 591 11.72 -54.04 -29.99
N GLY A 592 11.72 -53.16 -28.98
CA GLY A 592 10.56 -52.84 -28.16
C GLY A 592 10.89 -51.71 -27.19
N ASP A 593 9.88 -50.92 -26.80
CA ASP A 593 10.04 -49.95 -25.71
C ASP A 593 10.35 -50.70 -24.41
N PHE A 594 11.51 -50.41 -23.82
CA PHE A 594 11.79 -50.76 -22.44
C PHE A 594 12.04 -49.49 -21.63
N ASP A 595 11.15 -49.25 -20.69
CA ASP A 595 11.33 -48.29 -19.60
C ASP A 595 12.16 -48.96 -18.49
N THR A 596 13.33 -48.41 -18.20
CA THR A 596 14.10 -48.73 -17.00
C THR A 596 14.14 -47.50 -16.10
N ASN A 597 13.23 -47.44 -15.13
CA ASN A 597 13.16 -46.39 -14.10
C ASN A 597 13.16 -44.94 -14.65
N GLY A 598 12.46 -44.69 -15.76
CA GLY A 598 12.22 -43.34 -16.27
C GLY A 598 13.31 -42.74 -17.15
N LEU A 599 14.36 -43.50 -17.51
CA LEU A 599 15.38 -43.06 -18.47
C LEU A 599 15.16 -43.71 -19.84
N LYS A 600 14.83 -42.87 -20.85
CA LYS A 600 14.60 -43.29 -22.24
C LYS A 600 15.93 -43.50 -22.98
N THR A 601 16.10 -44.64 -23.64
CA THR A 601 17.28 -44.98 -24.46
C THR A 601 17.03 -44.74 -25.95
N GLY A 602 18.08 -44.39 -26.72
CA GLY A 602 18.00 -44.16 -28.17
C GLY A 602 18.91 -45.10 -28.97
N LEU A 603 18.48 -45.50 -30.17
CA LEU A 603 19.20 -46.46 -31.03
C LEU A 603 20.16 -45.73 -31.98
N LEU A 604 21.37 -46.27 -32.19
CA LEU A 604 22.33 -45.76 -33.18
C LEU A 604 22.26 -46.60 -34.46
N VAL A 605 21.91 -45.98 -35.60
CA VAL A 605 21.92 -46.64 -36.92
C VAL A 605 22.73 -45.79 -37.90
N GLY A 606 23.79 -46.37 -38.47
CA GLY A 606 24.56 -45.73 -39.56
C GLY A 606 25.24 -44.42 -39.19
N ASN A 607 25.81 -44.31 -37.98
CA ASN A 607 26.43 -43.09 -37.42
C ASN A 607 25.47 -41.91 -37.18
N LYS A 608 24.16 -42.16 -37.05
CA LYS A 608 23.18 -41.20 -36.53
C LYS A 608 22.31 -41.84 -35.44
N VAL A 609 22.03 -41.10 -34.38
CA VAL A 609 21.10 -41.51 -33.32
C VAL A 609 19.69 -41.29 -33.83
N ASN A 610 18.87 -42.35 -33.85
CA ASN A 610 17.47 -42.28 -34.23
C ASN A 610 16.63 -42.42 -32.96
N TYR A 611 15.96 -41.34 -32.58
CA TYR A 611 15.00 -41.33 -31.47
C TYR A 611 13.61 -41.70 -32.03
N PRO A 612 12.72 -42.34 -31.24
CA PRO A 612 11.32 -42.47 -31.65
C PRO A 612 10.73 -41.07 -31.90
N LEU A 613 10.02 -40.90 -33.02
CA LEU A 613 9.31 -39.66 -33.34
C LEU A 613 8.33 -39.33 -32.21
N ASN A 614 8.39 -38.08 -31.73
CA ASN A 614 7.91 -37.51 -30.45
C ASN A 614 8.92 -37.46 -29.29
N THR A 615 10.16 -37.84 -29.54
CA THR A 615 11.23 -37.30 -28.70
C THR A 615 11.38 -35.82 -29.06
N VAL A 616 10.74 -34.95 -28.26
CA VAL A 616 11.15 -33.55 -28.18
C VAL A 616 12.58 -33.56 -27.67
N ILE A 617 13.54 -33.60 -28.59
CA ILE A 617 14.86 -33.10 -28.25
C ILE A 617 14.67 -31.59 -28.22
N ASN A 618 14.48 -31.04 -27.02
CA ASN A 618 14.67 -29.62 -26.80
C ASN A 618 16.18 -29.35 -26.98
N THR A 619 16.63 -29.31 -28.24
CA THR A 619 17.92 -28.73 -28.61
C THR A 619 17.87 -27.21 -28.54
N THR A 620 16.67 -26.65 -28.35
CA THR A 620 16.46 -25.41 -27.64
C THR A 620 16.07 -25.77 -26.20
N ASP A 621 17.05 -26.07 -25.35
CA ASP A 621 16.90 -25.68 -23.95
C ASP A 621 16.90 -24.15 -23.93
N ASN A 622 15.77 -23.58 -24.37
CA ASN A 622 15.45 -22.20 -24.13
C ASN A 622 15.08 -22.24 -22.66
N ASP A 623 15.91 -21.66 -21.79
CA ASP A 623 15.88 -21.72 -20.31
C ASP A 623 14.50 -21.38 -19.66
N CYS A 624 13.45 -21.18 -20.44
CA CYS A 624 12.11 -20.74 -20.07
C CYS A 624 11.04 -21.84 -20.07
N ASN A 625 11.23 -23.00 -20.70
CA ASN A 625 10.21 -24.06 -20.69
C ASN A 625 10.29 -24.91 -19.40
N CYS A 626 9.86 -24.32 -18.30
CA CYS A 626 9.76 -24.96 -17.01
C CYS A 626 8.55 -25.92 -17.05
N GLY A 627 8.73 -27.21 -16.74
CA GLY A 627 7.59 -28.06 -16.38
C GLY A 627 6.79 -27.43 -15.22
N ASP A 628 5.63 -28.01 -14.89
CA ASP A 628 4.69 -27.43 -13.90
C ASP A 628 5.43 -26.91 -12.63
N PRO A 629 5.45 -25.59 -12.39
CA PRO A 629 6.20 -24.97 -11.30
C PRO A 629 5.55 -25.14 -9.91
N THR A 630 4.51 -25.97 -9.81
CA THR A 630 3.86 -26.36 -8.54
C THR A 630 4.72 -27.29 -7.66
N ILE A 631 5.85 -27.79 -8.17
CA ILE A 631 6.71 -28.71 -7.43
C ILE A 631 7.66 -27.93 -6.50
N VAL A 632 7.15 -27.51 -5.34
CA VAL A 632 8.02 -27.23 -4.20
C VAL A 632 8.62 -28.55 -3.75
N ASN A 633 9.94 -28.66 -3.82
CA ASN A 633 10.62 -29.89 -3.42
C ASN A 633 10.81 -29.88 -1.89
N ASN A 634 10.23 -30.87 -1.20
CA ASN A 634 10.34 -31.02 0.25
C ASN A 634 9.92 -29.77 1.06
N GLY A 635 8.80 -29.15 0.72
CA GLY A 635 8.34 -27.89 1.35
C GLY A 635 8.10 -27.97 2.86
N SER A 636 7.80 -29.15 3.40
CA SER A 636 7.63 -29.44 4.84
C SER A 636 8.80 -30.17 5.50
N PHE A 637 9.94 -30.30 4.81
CA PHE A 637 11.18 -30.84 5.39
C PHE A 637 11.08 -32.29 5.90
N GLU A 638 10.19 -33.11 5.33
CA GLU A 638 9.99 -34.51 5.73
C GLU A 638 10.94 -35.49 5.05
N GLU A 639 11.53 -35.12 3.91
CA GLU A 639 12.36 -36.03 3.11
C GLU A 639 13.81 -36.10 3.61
N ASN A 640 14.37 -37.32 3.62
CA ASN A 640 15.76 -37.62 4.00
C ASN A 640 16.19 -37.15 5.40
N VAL A 641 15.24 -36.88 6.30
CA VAL A 641 15.51 -36.47 7.69
C VAL A 641 14.94 -37.45 8.71
N ASN A 642 15.64 -37.62 9.84
CA ASN A 642 15.14 -38.37 11.00
C ASN A 642 15.81 -37.97 12.33
N PRO A 643 15.83 -36.68 12.73
CA PRO A 643 16.32 -36.28 14.05
C PRO A 643 15.39 -36.75 15.18
N SER A 644 15.98 -37.11 16.33
CA SER A 644 15.23 -37.38 17.57
C SER A 644 14.91 -36.12 18.39
N THR A 645 15.67 -35.04 18.18
CA THR A 645 15.46 -33.72 18.82
C THR A 645 15.63 -32.60 17.79
N TRP A 646 16.87 -32.36 17.36
CA TRP A 646 17.26 -31.47 16.27
C TRP A 646 18.56 -31.99 15.67
N LYS A 647 18.84 -31.70 14.39
CA LYS A 647 20.09 -32.07 13.72
C LYS A 647 20.42 -31.07 12.62
N GLN A 648 21.70 -30.72 12.52
CA GLN A 648 22.22 -29.97 11.38
C GLN A 648 22.64 -30.91 10.26
N LEU A 649 21.97 -30.78 9.12
CA LEU A 649 22.23 -31.53 7.89
C LEU A 649 22.87 -30.59 6.88
N LYS A 650 23.62 -31.14 5.93
CA LYS A 650 24.10 -30.32 4.82
C LYS A 650 22.95 -30.07 3.86
N GLN A 651 22.94 -28.93 3.18
CA GLN A 651 21.92 -28.61 2.19
C GLN A 651 21.80 -29.68 1.08
N GLU A 652 22.90 -30.35 0.72
CA GLU A 652 22.90 -31.47 -0.25
C GLU A 652 22.09 -32.70 0.20
N ASP A 653 21.84 -32.83 1.51
CA ASP A 653 21.06 -33.92 2.10
C ASP A 653 19.57 -33.55 2.24
N ILE A 654 19.18 -32.29 1.99
CA ILE A 654 17.81 -31.80 2.10
C ILE A 654 17.31 -31.41 0.70
N PRO A 655 16.56 -32.29 0.01
CA PRO A 655 16.07 -32.02 -1.34
C PRO A 655 15.39 -30.65 -1.44
N GLY A 656 15.70 -29.89 -2.50
CA GLY A 656 15.04 -28.61 -2.79
C GLY A 656 15.56 -27.38 -2.04
N TRP A 657 16.28 -27.56 -0.93
CA TRP A 657 16.65 -26.45 -0.04
C TRP A 657 18.12 -26.11 -0.07
N ASN A 658 18.40 -24.82 -0.27
CA ASN A 658 19.74 -24.26 -0.14
C ASN A 658 19.80 -23.27 1.03
N THR A 659 21.02 -22.99 1.49
CA THR A 659 21.28 -22.02 2.55
C THR A 659 22.39 -21.05 2.16
N THR A 660 22.33 -19.82 2.67
CA THR A 660 23.43 -18.85 2.58
C THR A 660 24.42 -19.00 3.75
N SER A 661 24.24 -19.99 4.64
CA SER A 661 25.15 -20.23 5.74
C SER A 661 26.53 -20.63 5.19
N THR A 662 27.59 -20.10 5.80
CA THR A 662 28.98 -20.33 5.36
C THR A 662 29.42 -21.79 5.50
N ASP A 663 28.72 -22.57 6.32
CA ASP A 663 28.96 -24.00 6.52
C ASP A 663 28.04 -24.90 5.68
N GLY A 664 27.10 -24.32 4.92
CA GLY A 664 26.18 -25.05 4.05
C GLY A 664 25.21 -25.96 4.81
N ARG A 665 24.94 -25.66 6.09
CA ARG A 665 24.10 -26.47 6.98
C ARG A 665 22.74 -25.84 7.25
N ILE A 666 21.74 -26.72 7.38
CA ILE A 666 20.35 -26.40 7.72
C ILE A 666 19.99 -27.21 8.97
N GLU A 667 19.39 -26.57 9.97
CA GLU A 667 18.97 -27.24 11.20
C GLU A 667 17.52 -27.68 11.12
N ILE A 668 17.30 -28.99 11.25
CA ILE A 668 15.99 -29.63 11.20
C ILE A 668 15.59 -30.11 12.58
N TRP A 669 14.38 -29.76 12.99
CA TRP A 669 13.81 -30.01 14.31
C TRP A 669 12.77 -31.12 14.25
N LYS A 670 12.74 -31.97 15.28
CA LYS A 670 11.66 -32.94 15.47
C LYS A 670 10.44 -32.23 16.06
N SER A 671 9.27 -32.50 15.48
CA SER A 671 7.98 -32.02 16.02
C SER A 671 7.86 -32.31 17.53
N GLY A 672 7.58 -31.27 18.30
CA GLY A 672 7.40 -31.30 19.76
C GLY A 672 8.68 -31.06 20.56
N PHE A 673 9.86 -31.00 19.95
CA PHE A 673 11.09 -30.66 20.65
C PHE A 673 11.02 -29.22 21.18
N LEU A 674 11.33 -29.03 22.48
CA LEU A 674 11.13 -27.77 23.23
C LEU A 674 9.72 -27.16 23.08
N SER A 675 8.70 -28.02 23.01
CA SER A 675 7.30 -27.59 22.82
C SER A 675 7.05 -26.84 21.50
N SER A 676 7.91 -27.04 20.50
CA SER A 676 7.72 -26.56 19.13
C SER A 676 7.14 -27.70 18.27
N PRO A 677 5.81 -27.84 18.14
CA PRO A 677 5.24 -28.77 17.17
C PRO A 677 5.60 -28.33 15.74
N SER A 678 5.77 -29.26 14.81
CA SER A 678 5.74 -28.94 13.38
C SER A 678 4.35 -28.49 12.95
N GLN A 679 4.28 -27.69 11.88
CA GLN A 679 3.02 -27.31 11.28
C GLN A 679 2.46 -28.44 10.41
N GLU A 680 3.32 -29.08 9.62
CA GLU A 680 3.01 -30.26 8.82
C GLU A 680 4.00 -31.38 9.18
N GLY A 681 3.55 -32.63 9.11
CA GLY A 681 4.44 -33.77 9.28
C GLY A 681 5.14 -33.86 10.64
N GLY A 682 6.37 -34.39 10.61
CA GLY A 682 7.18 -34.72 11.76
C GLY A 682 8.37 -33.79 12.00
N PHE A 683 8.67 -32.85 11.09
CA PHE A 683 9.87 -32.03 11.09
C PHE A 683 9.61 -30.57 10.66
N HIS A 684 10.55 -29.66 10.91
CA HIS A 684 10.53 -28.27 10.46
C HIS A 684 11.96 -27.71 10.50
N ALA A 685 12.22 -26.57 9.83
CA ALA A 685 13.57 -26.00 9.74
C ALA A 685 13.72 -24.70 10.54
N GLU A 686 14.93 -24.44 11.03
CA GLU A 686 15.35 -23.14 11.57
C GLU A 686 16.16 -22.37 10.51
N ILE A 687 15.72 -21.16 10.13
CA ILE A 687 16.36 -20.35 9.08
C ILE A 687 17.80 -20.01 9.45
N ASN A 688 17.99 -19.53 10.67
CA ASN A 688 19.22 -18.86 11.11
C ASN A 688 20.01 -19.70 12.10
N ALA A 689 20.17 -20.99 11.83
CA ALA A 689 20.91 -21.90 12.70
C ALA A 689 22.41 -21.58 12.71
N THR A 690 22.99 -21.35 13.90
CA THR A 690 24.41 -21.05 14.20
C THR A 690 24.96 -19.71 13.71
N GLN A 691 24.35 -19.13 12.68
CA GLN A 691 24.75 -17.85 12.10
C GLN A 691 23.57 -17.21 11.38
N ARG A 692 23.70 -15.91 11.08
CA ARG A 692 22.73 -15.21 10.25
C ARG A 692 22.81 -15.75 8.82
N ALA A 693 21.78 -16.46 8.40
CA ALA A 693 21.66 -17.03 7.07
C ALA A 693 20.22 -16.87 6.55
N ALA A 694 20.02 -17.24 5.30
CA ALA A 694 18.74 -17.42 4.68
C ALA A 694 18.61 -18.86 4.14
N LEU A 695 17.40 -19.40 4.16
CA LEU A 695 17.04 -20.60 3.42
C LEU A 695 16.34 -20.19 2.14
N TYR A 696 16.56 -20.92 1.05
CA TYR A 696 15.91 -20.58 -0.21
C TYR A 696 15.68 -21.79 -1.11
N GLN A 697 14.66 -21.67 -1.96
CA GLN A 697 14.44 -22.54 -3.10
C GLN A 697 14.51 -21.74 -4.40
N VAL A 698 14.90 -22.41 -5.48
CA VAL A 698 14.89 -21.84 -6.83
C VAL A 698 13.82 -22.55 -7.64
N ILE A 699 12.80 -21.82 -8.04
CA ILE A 699 11.68 -22.33 -8.82
C ILE A 699 11.82 -21.82 -10.26
N CYS A 700 11.72 -22.72 -11.22
CA CYS A 700 11.68 -22.34 -12.63
C CYS A 700 10.25 -21.87 -12.94
N ALA A 701 10.04 -20.70 -13.56
CA ALA A 701 8.72 -20.25 -14.01
C ALA A 701 8.82 -19.33 -15.22
N GLU A 702 7.85 -19.37 -16.13
CA GLU A 702 7.88 -18.57 -17.35
C GLU A 702 7.68 -17.06 -17.04
N PRO A 703 8.32 -16.14 -17.79
CA PRO A 703 8.04 -14.72 -17.71
C PRO A 703 6.55 -14.43 -17.86
N GLY A 704 6.00 -13.63 -16.96
CA GLY A 704 4.57 -13.30 -16.90
C GLY A 704 3.70 -14.29 -16.13
N SER A 705 4.22 -15.46 -15.73
CA SER A 705 3.49 -16.37 -14.84
C SER A 705 3.25 -15.71 -13.47
N VAL A 706 2.09 -15.96 -12.87
CA VAL A 706 1.76 -15.52 -11.51
C VAL A 706 1.89 -16.73 -10.57
N LEU A 707 2.76 -16.59 -9.57
CA LEU A 707 3.06 -17.59 -8.56
C LEU A 707 2.43 -17.16 -7.23
N ASN A 708 1.40 -17.87 -6.78
CA ASN A 708 0.90 -17.75 -5.42
C ASN A 708 1.76 -18.61 -4.50
N TRP A 709 2.19 -18.06 -3.37
CA TRP A 709 3.06 -18.75 -2.43
C TRP A 709 2.49 -18.70 -1.01
N SER A 710 2.84 -19.70 -0.20
CA SER A 710 2.53 -19.74 1.24
C SER A 710 3.68 -20.36 2.03
N ILE A 711 3.90 -19.88 3.24
CA ILE A 711 4.91 -20.41 4.18
C ILE A 711 4.41 -20.23 5.60
N TRP A 712 4.60 -21.23 6.45
CA TRP A 712 4.33 -21.10 7.87
C TRP A 712 5.57 -20.67 8.62
N HIS A 713 5.41 -19.68 9.50
CA HIS A 713 6.48 -19.16 10.34
C HIS A 713 6.08 -19.19 11.81
N ARG A 714 7.07 -19.39 12.68
CA ARG A 714 6.92 -19.41 14.14
C ARG A 714 8.22 -18.93 14.80
N GLY A 715 8.08 -18.12 15.85
CA GLY A 715 9.21 -17.78 16.71
C GLY A 715 9.54 -18.91 17.69
N ARG A 716 10.81 -19.08 18.03
CA ARG A 716 11.27 -20.16 18.92
C ARG A 716 10.99 -19.85 20.39
N ALA A 717 11.40 -18.68 20.86
CA ALA A 717 11.35 -18.30 22.27
C ALA A 717 10.43 -17.10 22.57
N GLY A 718 10.18 -16.27 21.56
CA GLY A 718 9.28 -15.13 21.64
C GLY A 718 8.87 -14.69 20.24
N VAL A 719 8.69 -13.40 20.02
CA VAL A 719 8.40 -12.87 18.69
C VAL A 719 9.70 -12.78 17.88
N ASP A 720 9.78 -13.57 16.83
CA ASP A 720 10.90 -13.56 15.88
C ASP A 720 10.41 -12.99 14.55
N VAL A 721 11.32 -12.35 13.81
CA VAL A 721 11.01 -11.66 12.55
C VAL A 721 11.91 -12.17 11.44
N ALA A 722 11.31 -12.53 10.32
CA ALA A 722 11.97 -12.93 9.09
C ALA A 722 11.33 -12.27 7.87
N GLU A 723 12.00 -12.26 6.73
CA GLU A 723 11.49 -11.75 5.47
C GLU A 723 11.37 -12.87 4.45
N VAL A 724 10.30 -12.84 3.66
CA VAL A 724 10.23 -13.51 2.36
C VAL A 724 10.70 -12.51 1.33
N LYS A 725 11.72 -12.88 0.56
CA LYS A 725 12.25 -12.09 -0.55
C LYS A 725 12.16 -12.91 -1.83
N ILE A 726 11.76 -12.27 -2.92
CA ILE A 726 11.59 -12.93 -4.21
C ILE A 726 12.31 -12.14 -5.30
N GLY A 727 12.99 -12.83 -6.22
CA GLY A 727 13.62 -12.21 -7.40
C GLY A 727 14.35 -13.19 -8.31
N GLY A 728 14.97 -12.68 -9.39
CA GLY A 728 15.70 -13.47 -10.40
C GLY A 728 17.04 -14.06 -9.93
N SER A 729 17.55 -13.61 -8.78
CA SER A 729 18.76 -14.14 -8.14
C SER A 729 18.76 -13.82 -6.65
N LEU A 730 19.63 -14.47 -5.87
CA LEU A 730 19.81 -14.16 -4.44
C LEU A 730 20.12 -12.67 -4.18
N ASN A 731 20.90 -12.03 -5.04
CA ASN A 731 21.28 -10.63 -4.88
C ASN A 731 20.19 -9.66 -5.36
N ALA A 732 19.35 -10.09 -6.31
CA ALA A 732 18.25 -9.30 -6.84
C ALA A 732 16.94 -9.49 -6.08
N ALA A 733 16.85 -10.47 -5.17
CA ALA A 733 15.65 -10.75 -4.40
C ALA A 733 15.30 -9.61 -3.42
N THR A 734 14.12 -9.02 -3.61
CA THR A 734 13.59 -7.93 -2.77
C THR A 734 12.56 -8.45 -1.77
N ALA A 735 12.48 -7.84 -0.59
CA ALA A 735 11.49 -8.21 0.41
C ALA A 735 10.07 -7.98 -0.13
N VAL A 736 9.26 -9.04 -0.10
CA VAL A 736 7.84 -9.01 -0.51
C VAL A 736 6.90 -9.18 0.67
N GLN A 737 7.39 -9.74 1.78
CA GLN A 737 6.62 -9.94 3.00
C GLN A 737 7.55 -9.98 4.21
N THR A 738 7.16 -9.32 5.29
CA THR A 738 7.76 -9.51 6.62
C THR A 738 6.89 -10.48 7.43
N MET A 739 7.51 -11.53 7.96
CA MET A 739 6.94 -12.51 8.88
C MET A 739 7.33 -12.12 10.30
N SER A 740 6.36 -12.03 11.22
CA SER A 740 6.58 -11.67 12.63
C SER A 740 5.64 -12.51 13.48
N THR A 741 6.19 -13.53 14.14
CA THR A 741 5.36 -14.54 14.83
C THR A 741 5.97 -14.88 16.18
N GLY A 742 5.11 -15.00 17.19
CA GLY A 742 5.47 -15.49 18.52
C GLY A 742 5.76 -16.99 18.55
N ASN A 743 5.99 -17.51 19.76
CA ASN A 743 6.25 -18.93 19.99
C ASN A 743 5.04 -19.74 20.47
N THR A 744 3.83 -19.17 20.40
CA THR A 744 2.59 -19.82 20.86
C THR A 744 1.86 -20.58 19.77
N GLY A 745 2.18 -20.33 18.49
CA GLY A 745 1.55 -20.99 17.34
C GLY A 745 2.29 -20.68 16.04
N TRP A 746 1.96 -21.43 15.00
CA TRP A 746 2.38 -21.14 13.63
C TRP A 746 1.45 -20.13 12.98
N GLN A 747 1.99 -19.25 12.13
CA GLN A 747 1.22 -18.32 11.33
C GLN A 747 1.56 -18.52 9.85
N ASN A 748 0.54 -18.64 9.01
CA ASN A 748 0.71 -18.76 7.56
C ASN A 748 0.87 -17.37 6.94
N TYR A 749 1.90 -17.21 6.12
CA TYR A 749 2.14 -16.03 5.32
C TYR A 749 2.00 -16.39 3.85
N THR A 750 1.12 -15.69 3.16
CA THR A 750 0.87 -15.89 1.73
C THR A 750 1.17 -14.63 0.93
N GLY A 751 1.39 -14.81 -0.37
CA GLY A 751 1.48 -13.70 -1.31
C GLY A 751 1.41 -14.18 -2.75
N SER A 752 1.55 -13.25 -3.67
CA SER A 752 1.61 -13.52 -5.10
C SER A 752 2.83 -12.83 -5.70
N TYR A 753 3.44 -13.44 -6.71
CA TYR A 753 4.59 -12.90 -7.42
C TYR A 753 4.43 -13.11 -8.92
N THR A 754 4.48 -12.02 -9.69
CA THR A 754 4.50 -12.08 -11.15
C THR A 754 5.95 -12.15 -11.63
N VAL A 755 6.28 -13.18 -12.41
CA VAL A 755 7.64 -13.36 -12.95
C VAL A 755 7.95 -12.23 -13.94
N PRO A 756 8.99 -11.42 -13.71
CA PRO A 756 9.34 -10.32 -14.61
C PRO A 756 9.72 -10.79 -16.03
N ALA A 757 9.57 -9.90 -17.00
CA ALA A 757 9.98 -10.18 -18.38
C ALA A 757 11.47 -10.53 -18.45
N GLY A 758 11.81 -11.65 -19.10
CA GLY A 758 13.19 -12.11 -19.27
C GLY A 758 13.76 -12.91 -18.10
N GLU A 759 13.00 -13.09 -17.01
CA GLU A 759 13.38 -13.94 -15.88
C GLU A 759 12.69 -15.30 -15.99
N ASN A 760 13.43 -16.39 -15.72
CA ASN A 760 12.91 -17.76 -15.74
C ASN A 760 13.27 -18.58 -14.50
N LYS A 761 14.00 -17.98 -13.56
CA LYS A 761 14.33 -18.54 -12.26
C LYS A 761 13.84 -17.58 -11.20
N VAL A 762 13.12 -18.10 -10.22
CA VAL A 762 12.53 -17.34 -9.13
C VAL A 762 13.10 -17.87 -7.82
N TYR A 763 13.85 -17.01 -7.14
CA TYR A 763 14.44 -17.32 -5.84
C TYR A 763 13.47 -16.93 -4.75
N PHE A 764 12.93 -17.91 -4.01
CA PHE A 764 12.18 -17.67 -2.79
C PHE A 764 13.14 -17.74 -1.61
N VAL A 765 13.43 -16.60 -0.99
CA VAL A 765 14.46 -16.45 0.05
C VAL A 765 13.80 -16.11 1.38
N PHE A 766 14.03 -16.93 2.40
CA PHE A 766 13.57 -16.71 3.76
C PHE A 766 14.75 -16.26 4.62
N GLN A 767 14.75 -15.00 5.02
CA GLN A 767 15.88 -14.37 5.69
C GLN A 767 15.50 -13.92 7.10
N ALA A 768 16.24 -14.36 8.12
CA ALA A 768 16.03 -13.89 9.48
C ALA A 768 16.44 -12.41 9.66
N ILE A 769 15.55 -11.64 10.29
CA ILE A 769 15.72 -10.22 10.62
C ILE A 769 15.98 -10.02 12.10
N SER A 770 15.16 -10.62 12.95
CA SER A 770 15.34 -10.56 14.40
C SER A 770 14.93 -11.83 15.14
N SER A 771 15.43 -11.99 16.37
CA SER A 771 15.12 -13.14 17.22
C SER A 771 15.03 -12.77 18.71
N SER A 772 13.84 -12.86 19.30
CA SER A 772 13.58 -12.64 20.73
C SER A 772 14.28 -13.67 21.63
N PRO A 773 14.71 -13.30 22.84
CA PRO A 773 14.56 -11.97 23.47
C PRO A 773 15.73 -11.00 23.24
N ASN A 774 16.86 -11.45 22.66
CA ASN A 774 18.12 -10.68 22.65
C ASN A 774 18.63 -10.35 21.24
N ASN A 775 17.79 -10.51 20.22
CA ASN A 775 18.17 -10.40 18.81
C ASN A 775 19.34 -11.30 18.41
N ASN A 776 19.44 -12.50 18.98
CA ASN A 776 20.51 -13.43 18.64
C ASN A 776 20.21 -14.16 17.34
N LEU A 777 20.78 -13.67 16.23
CA LEU A 777 20.53 -14.20 14.88
C LEU A 777 21.19 -15.56 14.60
N THR A 778 21.54 -16.34 15.62
CA THR A 778 22.03 -17.72 15.48
C THR A 778 20.96 -18.78 15.81
N TYR A 779 19.73 -18.36 16.13
CA TYR A 779 18.53 -19.20 16.28
C TYR A 779 17.27 -18.31 16.31
N GLY A 780 16.06 -18.88 16.18
CA GLY A 780 14.80 -18.19 16.44
C GLY A 780 13.73 -18.41 15.39
N ASN A 781 14.06 -18.21 14.12
CA ASN A 781 13.05 -18.18 13.07
C ASN A 781 12.81 -19.59 12.52
N LEU A 782 11.67 -20.18 12.85
CA LEU A 782 11.27 -21.51 12.39
C LEU A 782 10.32 -21.38 11.19
N ILE A 783 10.51 -22.23 10.19
CA ILE A 783 9.65 -22.33 9.00
C ILE A 783 9.23 -23.76 8.69
N ASP A 784 8.05 -23.89 8.10
CA ASP A 784 7.47 -25.17 7.70
C ASP A 784 6.43 -24.99 6.56
N ASN A 785 6.13 -26.08 5.85
CA ASN A 785 5.10 -26.19 4.82
C ASN A 785 5.10 -25.04 3.80
N PHE A 786 6.23 -24.89 3.10
CA PHE A 786 6.36 -23.98 1.97
C PHE A 786 5.59 -24.54 0.77
N GLN A 787 4.74 -23.73 0.14
CA GLN A 787 3.99 -24.11 -1.05
C GLN A 787 4.01 -22.99 -2.08
N VAL A 788 4.03 -23.37 -3.36
CA VAL A 788 3.87 -22.47 -4.50
C VAL A 788 2.91 -23.09 -5.48
N THR A 789 1.95 -22.29 -5.93
CA THR A 789 0.95 -22.67 -6.93
C THR A 789 0.96 -21.62 -8.03
N LYS A 790 1.09 -22.07 -9.28
CA LYS A 790 0.97 -21.18 -10.44
C LYS A 790 -0.49 -20.99 -10.81
N THR A 791 -0.91 -19.74 -10.94
CA THR A 791 -2.30 -19.38 -11.26
C THR A 791 -2.47 -18.83 -12.66
N THR A 792 -1.40 -18.38 -13.31
CA THR A 792 -1.42 -17.98 -14.72
C THR A 792 -0.21 -18.54 -15.46
N THR A 793 -0.43 -18.87 -16.73
CA THR A 793 0.64 -19.31 -17.63
C THR A 793 1.29 -18.11 -18.31
N GLY A 794 2.58 -17.92 -18.07
CA GLY A 794 3.41 -16.95 -18.75
C GLY A 794 3.76 -17.37 -20.17
N VAL A 795 4.36 -16.47 -20.94
CA VAL A 795 4.73 -16.71 -22.34
C VAL A 795 6.24 -16.56 -22.48
N CYS A 796 6.90 -17.65 -22.90
CA CYS A 796 8.31 -17.57 -23.25
C CYS A 796 8.49 -16.70 -24.50
N PRO A 797 9.34 -15.65 -24.46
CA PRO A 797 9.64 -14.88 -25.65
C PRO A 797 10.27 -15.78 -26.73
N PRO A 798 9.90 -15.60 -28.01
CA PRO A 798 10.45 -16.40 -29.10
C PRO A 798 11.97 -16.24 -29.13
N SER A 799 12.68 -17.36 -29.25
CA SER A 799 14.15 -17.42 -29.29
C SER A 799 14.66 -16.47 -30.39
N GLY A 800 15.22 -15.31 -30.01
CA GLY A 800 15.85 -14.39 -30.96
C GLY A 800 15.54 -12.89 -30.82
N SER A 801 14.83 -12.39 -29.81
CA SER A 801 14.80 -10.94 -29.59
C SER A 801 16.14 -10.46 -29.01
N LEU A 802 16.91 -9.81 -29.89
CA LEU A 802 18.18 -9.17 -29.58
C LEU A 802 18.00 -8.16 -28.43
N ASN A 803 18.76 -8.35 -27.35
CA ASN A 803 19.09 -7.25 -26.44
C ASN A 803 19.74 -6.12 -27.27
N PRO A 804 19.23 -4.87 -27.23
CA PRO A 804 19.77 -3.76 -28.02
C PRO A 804 21.24 -3.43 -27.76
N ASN A 805 21.83 -3.95 -26.68
CA ASN A 805 23.18 -3.60 -26.24
C ASN A 805 24.28 -4.60 -26.64
N GLY A 806 24.01 -5.59 -27.49
CA GLY A 806 25.06 -6.39 -28.14
C GLY A 806 26.05 -7.09 -27.21
N LEU A 807 25.66 -7.34 -25.96
CA LEU A 807 26.48 -8.06 -24.98
C LEU A 807 25.94 -9.48 -24.83
N LEU A 808 26.66 -10.44 -25.41
CA LEU A 808 26.39 -11.86 -25.28
C LEU A 808 26.93 -12.34 -23.92
N THR A 809 26.10 -12.34 -22.89
CA THR A 809 26.46 -12.92 -21.59
C THR A 809 26.12 -14.41 -21.62
N VAL A 810 27.13 -15.27 -21.72
CA VAL A 810 26.98 -16.73 -21.61
C VAL A 810 27.45 -17.13 -20.21
N VAL A 811 26.54 -17.63 -19.38
CA VAL A 811 26.88 -18.27 -18.11
C VAL A 811 26.59 -19.77 -18.28
N ASN A 812 27.63 -20.59 -18.43
CA ASN A 812 27.53 -22.05 -18.47
C ASN A 812 28.32 -22.61 -17.26
N PRO A 813 27.73 -23.50 -16.44
CA PRO A 813 28.43 -24.11 -15.30
C PRO A 813 29.61 -25.02 -15.67
N ASN A 814 29.85 -25.33 -16.95
CA ASN A 814 30.86 -26.30 -17.38
C ASN A 814 32.19 -25.72 -17.91
N TYR A 815 32.52 -24.44 -17.68
CA TYR A 815 33.85 -23.84 -17.96
C TYR A 815 34.38 -23.92 -19.42
N TYR A 816 33.54 -24.25 -20.41
CA TYR A 816 33.91 -24.25 -21.83
C TYR A 816 33.22 -23.11 -22.61
N VAL A 817 33.97 -22.43 -23.48
CA VAL A 817 33.42 -21.42 -24.41
C VAL A 817 33.45 -21.94 -25.84
N LYS A 818 32.31 -21.82 -26.54
CA LYS A 818 32.14 -22.17 -27.96
C LYS A 818 32.58 -21.00 -28.84
N ILE A 819 33.59 -21.21 -29.68
CA ILE A 819 34.03 -20.23 -30.68
C ILE A 819 33.71 -20.76 -32.07
N GLY A 820 32.93 -20.00 -32.85
CA GLY A 820 32.57 -20.36 -34.22
C GLY A 820 32.16 -19.15 -35.06
N ASN A 821 32.00 -19.38 -36.37
CA ASN A 821 31.43 -18.40 -37.30
C ASN A 821 30.16 -18.96 -37.97
N ASN A 822 29.46 -18.12 -38.74
CA ASN A 822 28.19 -18.45 -39.40
C ASN A 822 28.28 -19.58 -40.45
N ALA A 823 29.47 -20.10 -40.73
CA ALA A 823 29.70 -21.23 -41.64
C ALA A 823 29.93 -22.58 -40.92
N GLY A 824 29.76 -22.63 -39.58
CA GLY A 824 29.68 -23.89 -38.84
C GLY A 824 31.01 -24.50 -38.39
N SER A 825 32.12 -23.75 -38.43
CA SER A 825 33.38 -24.20 -37.79
C SER A 825 33.30 -24.00 -36.27
N VAL A 826 33.75 -24.99 -35.48
CA VAL A 826 33.63 -24.98 -34.00
C VAL A 826 34.95 -25.38 -33.35
N ALA A 827 35.40 -24.59 -32.37
CA ALA A 827 36.46 -24.95 -31.43
C ALA A 827 36.01 -24.70 -29.97
N TRP A 828 36.51 -25.51 -29.04
CA TRP A 828 36.20 -25.45 -27.62
C TRP A 828 37.45 -25.03 -26.82
N TYR A 829 37.29 -24.12 -25.87
CA TYR A 829 38.37 -23.61 -25.01
C TYR A 829 38.02 -23.75 -23.52
N PHE A 830 39.02 -24.02 -22.66
CA PHE A 830 38.92 -24.19 -21.21
C PHE A 830 39.93 -23.26 -20.50
N ASP A 831 39.49 -22.53 -19.48
CA ASP A 831 40.35 -21.66 -18.64
C ASP A 831 40.53 -22.27 -17.24
N GLU A 832 41.77 -22.62 -16.90
CA GLU A 832 42.13 -23.25 -15.62
C GLU A 832 42.26 -22.24 -14.45
N LEU A 833 42.14 -20.92 -14.67
CA LEU A 833 42.54 -19.90 -13.68
C LEU A 833 41.40 -19.06 -13.06
N ASN A 834 40.13 -19.31 -13.39
CA ASN A 834 38.96 -18.69 -12.72
C ASN A 834 39.01 -17.13 -12.60
N ALA A 835 39.40 -16.40 -13.63
CA ALA A 835 39.49 -14.93 -13.57
C ALA A 835 38.17 -14.19 -13.93
N PRO A 836 37.74 -13.14 -13.18
CA PRO A 836 36.50 -12.41 -13.45
C PRO A 836 36.75 -11.06 -14.17
N ALA A 837 36.76 -11.04 -15.51
CA ALA A 837 36.60 -9.84 -16.38
C ALA A 837 36.53 -10.24 -17.88
N PRO A 838 35.88 -9.46 -18.78
CA PRO A 838 35.53 -9.94 -20.12
C PRO A 838 36.75 -10.21 -21.02
N MET A 839 36.81 -11.41 -21.59
CA MET A 839 37.79 -11.81 -22.60
C MET A 839 37.59 -11.01 -23.89
N ARG A 840 38.65 -10.39 -24.40
CA ARG A 840 38.66 -9.68 -25.69
C ARG A 840 39.41 -10.50 -26.74
N ILE A 841 38.69 -11.06 -27.72
CA ILE A 841 39.29 -11.71 -28.89
C ILE A 841 39.67 -10.61 -29.89
N THR A 842 40.95 -10.54 -30.30
CA THR A 842 41.41 -9.61 -31.35
C THR A 842 41.76 -10.35 -32.65
N PRO A 843 41.56 -9.75 -33.84
CA PRO A 843 41.49 -10.50 -35.09
C PRO A 843 42.84 -10.85 -35.75
N ASN A 844 43.98 -10.76 -35.07
CA ASN A 844 45.28 -10.85 -35.75
C ASN A 844 45.98 -12.22 -35.63
N ALA A 845 46.62 -12.59 -36.74
CA ALA A 845 46.83 -13.95 -37.24
C ALA A 845 48.11 -14.67 -36.78
N THR A 846 48.50 -14.60 -35.51
CA THR A 846 49.71 -15.32 -35.05
C THR A 846 49.47 -16.03 -33.72
N PHE A 847 49.04 -17.29 -33.76
CA PHE A 847 49.12 -18.19 -32.62
C PHE A 847 50.29 -19.16 -32.82
N ASN A 848 51.26 -19.10 -31.91
CA ASN A 848 52.22 -20.17 -31.69
C ASN A 848 51.45 -21.38 -31.12
N SER A 849 51.69 -22.56 -31.69
CA SER A 849 51.11 -23.83 -31.24
C SER A 849 51.44 -24.09 -29.76
N SER A 850 50.44 -23.99 -28.89
CA SER A 850 50.49 -24.54 -27.53
C SER A 850 50.04 -26.01 -27.59
N SER A 851 50.62 -26.86 -26.74
CA SER A 851 50.32 -28.29 -26.61
C SER A 851 48.89 -28.61 -26.09
N ARG A 852 47.98 -27.64 -26.14
CA ARG A 852 46.66 -27.68 -25.50
C ARG A 852 45.50 -27.40 -26.47
N ILE A 853 45.73 -27.53 -27.78
CA ILE A 853 44.70 -27.53 -28.82
C ILE A 853 44.84 -28.86 -29.59
N GLN A 854 43.86 -29.77 -29.48
CA GLN A 854 43.79 -30.94 -30.37
C GLN A 854 43.06 -30.54 -31.65
N MET A 855 43.76 -30.69 -32.78
CA MET A 855 43.24 -30.34 -34.11
C MET A 855 42.82 -31.60 -34.88
N THR A 856 41.74 -31.53 -35.65
CA THR A 856 41.23 -32.66 -36.46
C THR A 856 42.05 -32.86 -37.73
N ASN A 857 42.02 -34.07 -38.32
CA ASN A 857 42.88 -34.50 -39.45
C ASN A 857 42.82 -33.64 -40.73
N ASN A 858 41.82 -32.79 -40.87
CA ASN A 858 41.60 -31.86 -41.97
C ASN A 858 42.25 -30.47 -41.77
N SER A 859 43.00 -30.27 -40.68
CA SER A 859 43.65 -28.98 -40.37
C SER A 859 44.70 -28.48 -41.39
N PRO A 860 45.47 -29.35 -42.10
CA PRO A 860 46.42 -28.89 -43.12
C PRO A 860 45.79 -28.20 -44.34
N SER A 861 44.52 -28.49 -44.68
CA SER A 861 43.83 -27.81 -45.79
C SER A 861 43.41 -26.37 -45.49
N PHE A 862 43.63 -25.91 -44.25
CA PHE A 862 43.27 -24.56 -43.79
C PHE A 862 44.50 -23.70 -43.42
N GLY A 863 45.70 -24.09 -43.85
CA GLY A 863 46.91 -23.27 -43.71
C GLY A 863 47.53 -23.27 -42.30
N VAL A 864 47.13 -24.21 -41.44
CA VAL A 864 47.71 -24.41 -40.10
C VAL A 864 48.73 -25.54 -40.16
N SER A 865 49.92 -25.34 -39.58
CA SER A 865 50.99 -26.35 -39.58
C SER A 865 50.57 -27.58 -38.79
N SER A 866 50.81 -28.79 -39.33
CA SER A 866 50.54 -30.05 -38.64
C SER A 866 51.41 -30.18 -37.39
N GLY A 867 50.79 -30.15 -36.22
CA GLY A 867 51.42 -30.37 -34.91
C GLY A 867 50.48 -31.09 -33.98
#